data_AF-A0A9P4XBV4-F1
#
_entry.id   AF-A0A9P4XBV4-F1
#
_cell.length_a   1.000
_cell.length_b   1.000
_cell.length_c   1.000
_cell.angle_alpha   90.00
_cell.angle_beta   90.00
_cell.angle_gamma   90.00
#
_symmetry.space_group_name_H-M   'P 1'
#
loop_
_entity.id
_entity.type
_entity.pdbx_description
1 polymer ?
#
loop_
_entity_poly.entity_id
_entity_poly.type
_entity_poly.pdbx_seq_one_letter_code
_entity_poly.pdbx_strand_id
1 'polypeptide(L)'
;MSSLKQFIRNVRAAKTIADERAVIQKESAAIRASFREEGHDHSIRRNNVAKLLYLFTLGERTHFGQVECLKLLASPRFADKRLGHLATSLLLDEKQEVLTLVTNSLKNDLSHSNQYVVGLALCTLGNIASDEMSRDLFPEIENLISTANPYIRRKAALCAMRICRKVPDLQEHFIEKATALLSDRNHGVLLCGLTLVTSLCEADEEEGGEEGMVEKFRAFVPGLVKTLKGLSTSGYAPEHDVTGITDPFLQVKLLRLLRVLAVGDAHTSEQINDILAQVATNTDSSKNVGNSILYEAVLTILDIEADSGLRVLGVNILGKFLTNRDNNVRYVALNTLIKVVAIEPNAVQRHRNTILECLRDPDISIRRRALDLSFTLINESNVRVLIRELLAFLEVADNEFKPTMTSQIGIAADKYAPNKRWHFDTMLRVLSLAGNYVKEQILSSFIRLIATTQELQTYAVQKLYTNLKKDITQESLTQAGAWCIGEYGDALLKGGQYEEEELVQEVKEGDVVDLFSLILNSSYATQVTTEYIVTALMKLSTRFSEASQVEKVRRILQTHQTSLDVEVQQRAVEYGNLFAFDQVRRGVLEKMPPPQIKEESRVLGRAPSKKAKNANRKSKILKPTEQDLLDIMDSPAAIAAPTNGSQATNSDLLADILGGGSPAPPTSGSPGPQQSNISSIMDLFGPGPAASTPSPAPASAGLDILSSATSSPPPQQPQSPAAQGQWLPCYNANDLNVTMQIQRNAAGLIQAVARFHNTGSVPLSGAGLQAAVPKTQKLQLLPIASEEIGPGSETTQVMRVSGCKGPLRLRLRIAFSHPAAGQVVDQNLHEVRLSRIDQVNERVRLFRLDLVAGPIKFLPGQWLDTYIPGVSKAGGFTITSGPSAALANTSPYLELAVQESPENEPAAWLWRPARDILGEMLRVRVGGKFIFPPAEGAPKKVVFVAGGVGVNPLVSMLSYIAEGGGQGVGDVRFIYASKLPRSGKLSDIVFLDRITSLFGEGKVKGEVKLFVTAAGNAVSQETASINGAQVEVLPRRLTMADVEAAIGDCEDQGTVVYVCGPPTMTDELVEKLAAVVDPQRVLTERWW
;
A
#
# COMPACT_ATOMS: atom_id res chain seq x y z
N MET A 1 -34.74 -29.12 -19.70
CA MET A 1 -33.45 -28.45 -19.40
C MET A 1 -32.40 -29.46 -18.94
N SER A 2 -31.12 -29.25 -19.29
CA SER A 2 -29.99 -30.10 -18.88
C SER A 2 -29.79 -30.09 -17.35
N SER A 3 -29.31 -31.19 -16.75
CA SER A 3 -28.98 -31.24 -15.32
C SER A 3 -27.64 -30.54 -15.03
N LEU A 4 -27.39 -30.13 -13.78
CA LEU A 4 -26.08 -29.61 -13.34
C LEU A 4 -24.93 -30.54 -13.77
N LYS A 5 -25.07 -31.86 -13.58
CA LYS A 5 -24.04 -32.84 -13.97
C LYS A 5 -23.76 -32.82 -15.47
N GLN A 6 -24.78 -32.66 -16.30
CA GLN A 6 -24.60 -32.55 -17.75
C GLN A 6 -23.92 -31.24 -18.13
N PHE A 7 -24.26 -30.13 -17.47
CA PHE A 7 -23.61 -28.84 -17.70
C PHE A 7 -22.11 -28.92 -17.36
N ILE A 8 -21.75 -29.45 -16.19
CA ILE A 8 -20.34 -29.67 -15.80
C ILE A 8 -19.63 -30.57 -16.82
N ARG A 9 -20.28 -31.64 -17.29
CA ARG A 9 -19.72 -32.52 -18.31
C ARG A 9 -19.44 -31.78 -19.63
N ASN A 10 -20.36 -30.91 -20.06
CA ASN A 10 -20.20 -30.12 -21.28
C ASN A 10 -19.05 -29.10 -21.14
N VAL A 11 -18.95 -28.43 -19.99
CA VAL A 11 -17.83 -27.51 -19.68
C VAL A 11 -16.50 -28.26 -19.69
N ARG A 12 -16.43 -29.43 -19.04
CA ARG A 12 -15.23 -30.29 -19.04
C ARG A 12 -14.89 -30.91 -20.39
N ALA A 13 -15.86 -31.02 -21.30
CA ALA A 13 -15.66 -31.54 -22.65
C ALA A 13 -15.14 -30.46 -23.62
N ALA A 14 -15.18 -29.18 -23.23
CA ALA A 14 -14.64 -28.10 -24.03
C ALA A 14 -13.12 -28.24 -24.17
N LYS A 15 -12.63 -28.18 -25.40
CA LYS A 15 -11.20 -28.37 -25.71
C LYS A 15 -10.40 -27.07 -25.62
N THR A 16 -11.08 -25.93 -25.70
CA THR A 16 -10.47 -24.60 -25.71
C THR A 16 -11.23 -23.67 -24.78
N ILE A 17 -10.55 -22.65 -24.24
CA ILE A 17 -11.15 -21.61 -23.37
C ILE A 17 -12.28 -20.87 -24.13
N ALA A 18 -12.18 -20.72 -25.45
CA ALA A 18 -13.23 -20.09 -26.27
C ALA A 18 -14.50 -20.95 -26.36
N ASP A 19 -14.34 -22.27 -26.52
CA ASP A 19 -15.44 -23.24 -26.52
C ASP A 19 -16.09 -23.33 -25.13
N GLU A 20 -15.28 -23.34 -24.07
CA GLU A 20 -15.76 -23.30 -22.68
C GLU A 20 -16.63 -22.06 -22.44
N ARG A 21 -16.16 -20.87 -22.86
CA ARG A 21 -16.92 -19.62 -22.78
C ARG A 21 -18.21 -19.67 -23.60
N ALA A 22 -18.21 -20.31 -24.77
CA ALA A 22 -19.41 -20.45 -25.59
C ALA A 22 -20.46 -21.34 -24.89
N VAL A 23 -20.05 -22.46 -24.29
CA VAL A 23 -20.93 -23.34 -23.50
C VAL A 23 -21.48 -22.60 -22.29
N ILE A 24 -20.63 -21.86 -21.56
CA ILE A 24 -21.01 -21.03 -20.41
C ILE A 24 -22.02 -19.96 -20.81
N GLN A 25 -21.78 -19.21 -21.88
CA GLN A 25 -22.67 -18.16 -22.34
C GLN A 25 -24.03 -18.71 -22.78
N LYS A 26 -24.02 -19.86 -23.47
CA LYS A 26 -25.24 -20.54 -23.90
C LYS A 26 -26.11 -20.97 -22.71
N GLU A 27 -25.50 -21.62 -21.71
CA GLU A 27 -26.24 -22.06 -20.52
C GLU A 27 -26.62 -20.88 -19.61
N SER A 28 -25.78 -19.85 -19.49
CA SER A 28 -26.09 -18.60 -18.78
C SER A 28 -27.30 -17.87 -19.41
N ALA A 29 -27.37 -17.84 -20.75
CA ALA A 29 -28.53 -17.29 -21.46
C ALA A 29 -29.79 -18.13 -21.22
N ALA A 30 -29.68 -19.46 -21.22
CA ALA A 30 -30.80 -20.35 -20.91
C ALA A 30 -31.33 -20.17 -19.47
N ILE A 31 -30.43 -19.98 -18.49
CA ILE A 31 -30.81 -19.70 -17.10
C ILE A 31 -31.53 -18.36 -17.01
N ARG A 32 -31.01 -17.30 -17.66
CA ARG A 32 -31.68 -15.98 -17.69
C ARG A 32 -33.06 -16.04 -18.34
N ALA A 33 -33.20 -16.78 -19.44
CA ALA A 33 -34.50 -16.97 -20.09
C ALA A 33 -35.47 -17.69 -19.16
N SER A 34 -35.02 -18.77 -18.51
CA SER A 34 -35.85 -19.52 -17.57
C SER A 34 -36.24 -18.72 -16.31
N PHE A 35 -35.43 -17.77 -15.85
CA PHE A 35 -35.80 -16.91 -14.72
C PHE A 35 -36.80 -15.81 -15.10
N ARG A 36 -36.92 -15.48 -16.39
CA ARG A 36 -37.95 -14.56 -16.91
C ARG A 36 -39.29 -15.26 -17.12
N GLU A 37 -39.26 -16.53 -17.49
CA GLU A 37 -40.44 -17.37 -17.56
C GLU A 37 -40.95 -17.63 -16.13
N GLU A 38 -42.10 -17.06 -15.75
CA GLU A 38 -42.74 -17.26 -14.43
C GLU A 38 -43.32 -18.68 -14.26
N GLY A 39 -42.54 -19.71 -14.58
CA GLY A 39 -42.90 -21.10 -14.36
C GLY A 39 -42.83 -21.45 -12.87
N HIS A 40 -43.95 -21.86 -12.29
CA HIS A 40 -44.10 -22.28 -10.88
C HIS A 40 -43.32 -23.56 -10.49
N ASP A 41 -42.48 -24.13 -11.36
CA ASP A 41 -41.78 -25.37 -11.05
C ASP A 41 -40.51 -25.14 -10.21
N HIS A 42 -40.66 -25.34 -8.90
CA HIS A 42 -39.57 -25.28 -7.92
C HIS A 42 -38.38 -26.20 -8.26
N SER A 43 -38.62 -27.32 -8.96
CA SER A 43 -37.57 -28.26 -9.34
C SER A 43 -36.62 -27.68 -10.40
N ILE A 44 -37.19 -26.96 -11.37
CA ILE A 44 -36.44 -26.29 -12.45
C ILE A 44 -35.64 -25.13 -11.86
N ARG A 45 -36.26 -24.30 -11.01
CA ARG A 45 -35.57 -23.20 -10.30
C ARG A 45 -34.38 -23.71 -9.51
N ARG A 46 -34.55 -24.80 -8.74
CA ARG A 46 -33.46 -25.43 -7.98
C ARG A 46 -32.31 -25.86 -8.89
N ASN A 47 -32.59 -26.54 -10.01
CA ASN A 47 -31.53 -26.97 -10.93
C ASN A 47 -30.81 -25.77 -11.58
N ASN A 48 -31.53 -24.71 -11.91
CA ASN A 48 -30.96 -23.49 -12.50
C ASN A 48 -30.10 -22.71 -11.50
N VAL A 49 -30.53 -22.57 -10.25
CA VAL A 49 -29.69 -21.95 -9.20
C VAL A 49 -28.46 -22.82 -8.91
N ALA A 50 -28.56 -24.15 -8.96
CA ALA A 50 -27.40 -25.01 -8.78
C ALA A 50 -26.36 -24.83 -9.91
N LYS A 51 -26.81 -24.66 -11.16
CA LYS A 51 -25.94 -24.29 -12.29
C LYS A 51 -25.36 -22.88 -12.14
N LEU A 52 -26.16 -21.93 -11.65
CA LEU A 52 -25.71 -20.58 -11.37
C LEU A 52 -24.59 -20.56 -10.33
N LEU A 53 -24.67 -21.38 -9.27
CA LEU A 53 -23.57 -21.50 -8.31
C LEU A 53 -22.31 -22.10 -8.94
N TYR A 54 -22.45 -23.05 -9.85
CA TYR A 54 -21.29 -23.54 -10.58
C TYR A 54 -20.66 -22.45 -11.47
N LEU A 55 -21.48 -21.64 -12.14
CA LEU A 55 -20.99 -20.46 -12.88
C LEU A 55 -20.25 -19.48 -11.97
N PHE A 56 -20.77 -19.25 -10.75
CA PHE A 56 -20.09 -18.42 -9.75
C PHE A 56 -18.73 -19.00 -9.36
N THR A 57 -18.61 -20.32 -9.15
CA THR A 57 -17.30 -20.95 -8.86
C THR A 57 -16.31 -20.88 -10.01
N LEU A 58 -16.77 -20.69 -11.25
CA LEU A 58 -15.93 -20.44 -12.42
C LEU A 58 -15.51 -18.95 -12.55
N GLY A 59 -16.02 -18.06 -11.69
CA GLY A 59 -15.74 -16.62 -11.73
C GLY A 59 -16.63 -15.81 -12.68
N GLU A 60 -17.74 -16.38 -13.16
CA GLU A 60 -18.69 -15.68 -14.03
C GLU A 60 -19.66 -14.78 -13.25
N ARG A 61 -20.20 -13.76 -13.90
CA ARG A 61 -21.13 -12.79 -13.27
C ARG A 61 -22.52 -13.39 -13.08
N THR A 62 -22.98 -13.52 -11.84
CA THR A 62 -24.23 -14.22 -11.45
C THR A 62 -25.27 -13.38 -10.71
N HIS A 63 -25.08 -12.06 -10.61
CA HIS A 63 -25.97 -11.13 -9.88
C HIS A 63 -27.47 -11.28 -10.21
N PHE A 64 -27.80 -11.59 -11.47
CA PHE A 64 -29.19 -11.72 -11.93
C PHE A 64 -30.00 -12.85 -11.25
N GLY A 65 -29.35 -13.80 -10.57
CA GLY A 65 -30.03 -14.90 -9.89
C GLY A 65 -30.22 -14.73 -8.38
N GLN A 66 -29.86 -13.59 -7.80
CA GLN A 66 -29.94 -13.34 -6.35
C GLN A 66 -31.38 -13.43 -5.83
N VAL A 67 -32.34 -12.82 -6.53
CA VAL A 67 -33.77 -12.86 -6.15
C VAL A 67 -34.34 -14.29 -6.22
N GLU A 68 -33.89 -15.09 -7.18
CA GLU A 68 -34.33 -16.49 -7.30
C GLU A 68 -33.79 -17.36 -6.16
N CYS A 69 -32.66 -17.00 -5.56
CA CYS A 69 -32.15 -17.65 -4.35
C CYS A 69 -33.05 -17.37 -3.15
N LEU A 70 -33.58 -16.15 -3.02
CA LEU A 70 -34.57 -15.82 -1.98
C LEU A 70 -35.86 -16.61 -2.14
N LYS A 71 -36.35 -16.75 -3.38
CA LYS A 71 -37.54 -17.57 -3.66
C LYS A 71 -37.32 -19.04 -3.28
N LEU A 72 -36.09 -19.55 -3.34
CA LEU A 72 -35.75 -20.89 -2.85
C LEU A 72 -35.68 -20.97 -1.32
N LEU A 73 -35.25 -19.90 -0.63
CA LEU A 73 -35.30 -19.83 0.84
C LEU A 73 -36.75 -19.90 1.35
N ALA A 74 -37.68 -19.25 0.67
CA ALA A 74 -39.10 -19.30 1.01
C ALA A 74 -39.78 -20.65 0.71
N SER A 75 -39.12 -21.57 -0.01
CA SER A 75 -39.71 -22.89 -0.33
C SER A 75 -39.89 -23.75 0.92
N PRO A 76 -40.99 -24.53 1.05
CA PRO A 76 -41.17 -25.46 2.18
C PRO A 76 -40.30 -26.73 2.06
N ARG A 77 -39.71 -27.01 0.89
CA ARG A 77 -38.93 -28.25 0.68
C ARG A 77 -37.51 -28.07 1.21
N PHE A 78 -37.06 -29.00 2.07
CA PHE A 78 -35.70 -28.97 2.63
C PHE A 78 -34.59 -28.90 1.57
N ALA A 79 -34.73 -29.62 0.45
CA ALA A 79 -33.73 -29.61 -0.62
C ALA A 79 -33.59 -28.24 -1.31
N ASP A 80 -34.68 -27.48 -1.41
CA ASP A 80 -34.69 -26.14 -1.99
C ASP A 80 -34.11 -25.14 -1.00
N LYS A 81 -34.52 -25.20 0.27
CA LYS A 81 -33.95 -24.40 1.36
C LYS A 81 -32.44 -24.61 1.49
N ARG A 82 -31.98 -25.86 1.45
CA ARG A 82 -30.54 -26.18 1.54
C ARG A 82 -29.74 -25.51 0.42
N LEU A 83 -30.25 -25.53 -0.81
CA LEU A 83 -29.60 -24.85 -1.93
C LEU A 83 -29.72 -23.33 -1.81
N GLY A 84 -30.88 -22.82 -1.39
CA GLY A 84 -31.14 -21.40 -1.18
C GLY A 84 -30.20 -20.80 -0.12
N HIS A 85 -30.03 -21.46 1.03
CA HIS A 85 -29.12 -21.05 2.11
C HIS A 85 -27.66 -21.04 1.66
N LEU A 86 -27.23 -22.07 0.91
CA LEU A 86 -25.89 -22.10 0.32
C LEU A 86 -25.70 -20.96 -0.70
N ALA A 87 -26.68 -20.74 -1.57
CA ALA A 87 -26.60 -19.72 -2.59
C ALA A 87 -26.57 -18.31 -1.99
N THR A 88 -27.39 -18.08 -0.97
CA THR A 88 -27.44 -16.84 -0.19
C THR A 88 -26.08 -16.58 0.49
N SER A 89 -25.46 -17.62 1.06
CA SER A 89 -24.14 -17.51 1.70
C SER A 89 -22.98 -17.20 0.73
N LEU A 90 -23.15 -17.46 -0.57
CA LEU A 90 -22.10 -17.28 -1.59
C LEU A 90 -22.33 -16.08 -2.50
N LEU A 91 -23.58 -15.74 -2.81
CA LEU A 91 -23.95 -14.73 -3.82
C LEU A 91 -24.35 -13.38 -3.22
N LEU A 92 -24.69 -13.33 -1.94
CA LEU A 92 -25.06 -12.08 -1.26
C LEU A 92 -23.88 -11.58 -0.42
N ASP A 93 -23.60 -10.29 -0.60
CA ASP A 93 -22.61 -9.54 0.18
C ASP A 93 -23.33 -8.56 1.11
N GLU A 94 -22.66 -8.13 2.19
CA GLU A 94 -23.20 -7.19 3.19
C GLU A 94 -23.70 -5.85 2.62
N LYS A 95 -23.32 -5.50 1.39
CA LYS A 95 -23.67 -4.22 0.73
C LYS A 95 -25.01 -4.25 -0.02
N GLN A 96 -25.68 -5.39 -0.11
CA GLN A 96 -26.88 -5.54 -0.93
C GLN A 96 -28.16 -5.31 -0.13
N GLU A 97 -29.08 -4.49 -0.63
CA GLU A 97 -30.38 -4.20 0.02
C GLU A 97 -31.30 -5.43 0.13
N VAL A 98 -31.00 -6.46 -0.66
CA VAL A 98 -31.72 -7.75 -0.68
C VAL A 98 -31.60 -8.49 0.67
N LEU A 99 -30.64 -8.13 1.54
CA LEU A 99 -30.46 -8.76 2.85
C LEU A 99 -31.67 -8.55 3.79
N THR A 100 -32.43 -7.47 3.67
CA THR A 100 -33.62 -7.26 4.53
C THR A 100 -34.66 -8.37 4.33
N LEU A 101 -34.86 -8.84 3.09
CA LEU A 101 -35.76 -9.96 2.77
C LEU A 101 -35.24 -11.30 3.31
N VAL A 102 -33.90 -11.45 3.35
CA VAL A 102 -33.26 -12.61 3.96
C VAL A 102 -33.54 -12.65 5.46
N THR A 103 -33.49 -11.51 6.15
CA THR A 103 -33.70 -11.41 7.60
C THR A 103 -35.03 -12.02 8.03
N ASN A 104 -36.14 -11.66 7.36
CA ASN A 104 -37.45 -12.24 7.63
C ASN A 104 -37.49 -13.75 7.35
N SER A 105 -36.92 -14.18 6.21
CA SER A 105 -36.84 -15.60 5.86
C SER A 105 -36.02 -16.42 6.87
N LEU A 106 -34.91 -15.86 7.38
CA LEU A 106 -34.09 -16.47 8.41
C LEU A 106 -34.83 -16.57 9.74
N LYS A 107 -35.57 -15.54 10.16
CA LYS A 107 -36.36 -15.57 11.39
C LYS A 107 -37.38 -16.72 11.38
N ASN A 108 -38.08 -16.91 10.26
CA ASN A 108 -39.01 -18.02 10.08
C ASN A 108 -38.30 -19.38 10.08
N ASP A 109 -37.09 -19.47 9.50
CA ASP A 109 -36.32 -20.71 9.48
C ASP A 109 -35.66 -21.05 10.82
N LEU A 110 -35.34 -20.04 11.65
CA LEU A 110 -34.79 -20.21 13.01
C LEU A 110 -35.83 -20.78 13.99
N SER A 111 -37.11 -20.48 13.77
CA SER A 111 -38.24 -20.97 14.56
C SER A 111 -38.85 -22.28 14.01
N HIS A 112 -38.23 -22.88 12.99
CA HIS A 112 -38.75 -24.06 12.32
C HIS A 112 -38.60 -25.35 13.17
N SER A 113 -39.58 -26.25 13.13
CA SER A 113 -39.59 -27.50 13.92
C SER A 113 -38.43 -28.46 13.62
N ASN A 114 -38.01 -28.50 12.35
CA ASN A 114 -36.88 -29.31 11.90
C ASN A 114 -35.52 -28.68 12.26
N GLN A 115 -34.76 -29.35 13.14
CA GLN A 115 -33.40 -28.96 13.54
C GLN A 115 -32.42 -28.71 12.39
N TYR A 116 -32.58 -29.37 11.24
CA TYR A 116 -31.69 -29.18 10.09
C TYR A 116 -31.97 -27.88 9.35
N VAL A 117 -33.22 -27.40 9.36
CA VAL A 117 -33.59 -26.09 8.77
C VAL A 117 -33.03 -24.97 9.64
N VAL A 118 -33.23 -25.07 10.97
CA VAL A 118 -32.62 -24.16 11.95
C VAL A 118 -31.10 -24.15 11.80
N GLY A 119 -30.48 -25.32 11.65
CA GLY A 119 -29.03 -25.43 11.46
C GLY A 119 -28.50 -24.87 10.14
N LEU A 120 -29.34 -24.77 9.10
CA LEU A 120 -29.01 -24.07 7.84
C LEU A 120 -29.11 -22.56 8.06
N ALA A 121 -30.18 -22.08 8.67
CA ALA A 121 -30.38 -20.67 8.98
C ALA A 121 -29.25 -20.10 9.86
N LEU A 122 -28.86 -20.82 10.93
CA LEU A 122 -27.73 -20.47 11.78
C LEU A 122 -26.40 -20.43 11.01
N CYS A 123 -26.21 -21.33 10.04
CA CYS A 123 -25.00 -21.35 9.22
C CYS A 123 -24.95 -20.16 8.26
N THR A 124 -26.07 -19.86 7.62
CA THR A 124 -26.20 -18.71 6.72
C THR A 124 -25.98 -17.42 7.49
N LEU A 125 -26.68 -17.24 8.62
CA LEU A 125 -26.50 -16.07 9.48
C LEU A 125 -25.04 -15.92 9.94
N GLY A 126 -24.39 -16.99 10.38
CA GLY A 126 -22.98 -16.96 10.77
C GLY A 126 -22.01 -16.54 9.65
N ASN A 127 -22.37 -16.73 8.38
CA ASN A 127 -21.54 -16.34 7.23
C ASN A 127 -21.83 -14.91 6.74
N ILE A 128 -23.11 -14.52 6.66
CA ILE A 128 -23.56 -13.26 6.03
C ILE A 128 -24.04 -12.18 7.02
N ALA A 129 -23.88 -12.38 8.33
CA ALA A 129 -24.36 -11.45 9.35
C ALA A 129 -23.94 -10.00 9.06
N SER A 130 -24.93 -9.14 8.78
CA SER A 130 -24.81 -7.68 8.80
C SER A 130 -25.12 -7.13 10.19
N ASP A 131 -24.82 -5.85 10.43
CA ASP A 131 -25.11 -5.17 11.70
C ASP A 131 -26.62 -5.17 11.98
N GLU A 132 -27.44 -4.78 10.99
CA GLU A 132 -28.91 -4.79 11.09
C GLU A 132 -29.47 -6.19 11.34
N MET A 133 -29.02 -7.21 10.59
CA MET A 133 -29.45 -8.60 10.79
C MET A 133 -29.09 -9.14 12.17
N SER A 134 -27.93 -8.73 12.69
CA SER A 134 -27.47 -9.14 14.01
C SER A 134 -28.37 -8.54 15.10
N ARG A 135 -28.74 -7.27 14.99
CA ARG A 135 -29.65 -6.58 15.92
C ARG A 135 -31.08 -7.12 15.86
N ASP A 136 -31.54 -7.57 14.70
CA ASP A 136 -32.91 -8.10 14.55
C ASP A 136 -33.05 -9.57 14.99
N LEU A 137 -32.00 -10.39 14.79
CA LEU A 137 -32.06 -11.84 15.00
C LEU A 137 -31.40 -12.32 16.30
N PHE A 138 -30.65 -11.47 17.04
CA PHE A 138 -30.00 -11.91 18.27
C PHE A 138 -30.94 -12.59 19.29
N PRO A 139 -32.21 -12.16 19.50
CA PRO A 139 -33.05 -12.76 20.53
C PRO A 139 -33.36 -14.23 20.23
N GLU A 140 -33.51 -14.58 18.95
CA GLU A 140 -33.72 -15.96 18.52
C GLU A 140 -32.47 -16.80 18.77
N ILE A 141 -31.28 -16.23 18.55
CA ILE A 141 -30.01 -16.93 18.79
C ILE A 141 -29.81 -17.20 20.28
N GLU A 142 -30.12 -16.23 21.14
CA GLU A 142 -30.04 -16.38 22.60
C GLU A 142 -30.90 -17.56 23.09
N ASN A 143 -32.13 -17.66 22.58
CA ASN A 143 -33.04 -18.77 22.87
C ASN A 143 -32.49 -20.12 22.35
N LEU A 144 -31.94 -20.14 21.13
CA LEU A 144 -31.41 -21.36 20.51
C LEU A 144 -30.14 -21.88 21.22
N ILE A 145 -29.34 -21.03 21.85
CA ILE A 145 -28.19 -21.45 22.68
C ILE A 145 -28.66 -22.21 23.92
N SER A 146 -29.82 -21.89 24.46
CA SER A 146 -30.39 -22.54 25.65
C SER A 146 -31.10 -23.87 25.35
N THR A 147 -31.20 -24.27 24.08
CA THR A 147 -31.93 -25.47 23.66
C THR A 147 -31.19 -26.77 24.04
N ALA A 148 -31.88 -27.84 24.44
CA ALA A 148 -31.24 -29.10 24.84
C ALA A 148 -30.48 -29.83 23.70
N ASN A 149 -30.76 -29.52 22.43
CA ASN A 149 -30.18 -30.20 21.27
C ASN A 149 -28.72 -29.76 21.01
N PRO A 150 -27.73 -30.67 21.12
CA PRO A 150 -26.31 -30.35 20.88
C PRO A 150 -26.03 -29.86 19.45
N TYR A 151 -26.79 -30.33 18.45
CA TYR A 151 -26.63 -29.95 17.05
C TYR A 151 -26.91 -28.47 16.79
N ILE A 152 -27.93 -27.93 17.47
CA ILE A 152 -28.34 -26.53 17.36
C ILE A 152 -27.38 -25.67 18.19
N ARG A 153 -27.10 -26.07 19.43
CA ARG A 153 -26.23 -25.32 20.36
C ARG A 153 -24.86 -25.01 19.80
N ARG A 154 -24.18 -26.00 19.19
CA ARG A 154 -22.85 -25.78 18.58
C ARG A 154 -22.88 -24.70 17.48
N LYS A 155 -23.95 -24.67 16.68
CA LYS A 155 -24.12 -23.69 15.59
C LYS A 155 -24.53 -22.32 16.12
N ALA A 156 -25.42 -22.30 17.11
CA ALA A 156 -25.89 -21.09 17.76
C ALA A 156 -24.73 -20.37 18.49
N ALA A 157 -23.86 -21.10 19.17
CA ALA A 157 -22.66 -20.54 19.81
C ALA A 157 -21.70 -19.87 18.81
N LEU A 158 -21.43 -20.49 17.66
CA LEU A 158 -20.60 -19.88 16.61
C LEU A 158 -21.29 -18.70 15.92
N CYS A 159 -22.61 -18.76 15.78
CA CYS A 159 -23.40 -17.65 15.25
C CYS A 159 -23.38 -16.45 16.21
N ALA A 160 -23.54 -16.68 17.52
CA ALA A 160 -23.38 -15.65 18.54
C ALA A 160 -21.97 -15.06 18.52
N MET A 161 -20.92 -15.87 18.35
CA MET A 161 -19.56 -15.35 18.21
C MET A 161 -19.45 -14.36 17.04
N ARG A 162 -20.07 -14.67 15.90
CA ARG A 162 -20.10 -13.75 14.75
C ARG A 162 -20.89 -12.48 15.06
N ILE A 163 -22.04 -12.59 15.71
CA ILE A 163 -22.89 -11.46 16.12
C ILE A 163 -22.11 -10.53 17.06
N CYS A 164 -21.49 -11.08 18.11
CA CYS A 164 -20.67 -10.31 19.06
C CYS A 164 -19.49 -9.57 18.38
N ARG A 165 -18.85 -10.19 17.38
CA ARG A 165 -17.78 -9.55 16.60
C ARG A 165 -18.28 -8.44 15.66
N LYS A 166 -19.55 -8.51 15.26
CA LYS A 166 -20.16 -7.51 14.37
C LYS A 166 -20.74 -6.35 15.16
N VAL A 167 -21.38 -6.66 16.29
CA VAL A 167 -22.04 -5.72 17.18
C VAL A 167 -21.56 -5.99 18.61
N PRO A 168 -20.49 -5.32 19.06
CA PRO A 168 -19.97 -5.48 20.41
C PRO A 168 -21.01 -5.18 21.51
N ASP A 169 -21.91 -4.22 21.27
CA ASP A 169 -23.01 -3.85 22.19
C ASP A 169 -23.86 -5.05 22.67
N LEU A 170 -23.95 -6.13 21.88
CA LEU A 170 -24.80 -7.28 22.18
C LEU A 170 -24.10 -8.35 23.05
N GLN A 171 -22.83 -8.17 23.40
CA GLN A 171 -22.04 -9.17 24.13
C GLN A 171 -22.64 -9.51 25.50
N GLU A 172 -23.19 -8.53 26.22
CA GLU A 172 -23.74 -8.71 27.57
C GLU A 172 -24.80 -9.83 27.64
N HIS A 173 -25.66 -9.92 26.63
CA HIS A 173 -26.75 -10.90 26.54
C HIS A 173 -26.24 -12.35 26.43
N PHE A 174 -25.04 -12.55 25.89
CA PHE A 174 -24.49 -13.87 25.64
C PHE A 174 -23.59 -14.40 26.77
N ILE A 175 -23.23 -13.59 27.77
CA ILE A 175 -22.27 -13.96 28.82
C ILE A 175 -22.79 -15.13 29.67
N GLU A 176 -24.00 -15.01 30.23
CA GLU A 176 -24.60 -16.07 31.07
C GLU A 176 -24.83 -17.37 30.30
N LYS A 177 -25.17 -17.26 29.01
CA LYS A 177 -25.34 -18.43 28.16
C LYS A 177 -24.01 -19.07 27.83
N ALA A 178 -22.96 -18.27 27.60
CA ALA A 178 -21.62 -18.75 27.32
C ALA A 178 -21.01 -19.50 28.53
N THR A 179 -21.23 -19.05 29.77
CA THR A 179 -20.78 -19.78 30.96
C THR A 179 -21.43 -21.17 31.07
N ALA A 180 -22.71 -21.29 30.75
CA ALA A 180 -23.39 -22.59 30.72
C ALA A 180 -22.77 -23.54 29.69
N LEU A 181 -22.32 -23.04 28.53
CA LEU A 181 -21.67 -23.85 27.49
C LEU A 181 -20.32 -24.44 27.93
N LEU A 182 -19.58 -23.76 28.83
CA LEU A 182 -18.28 -24.24 29.33
C LEU A 182 -18.40 -25.48 30.23
N SER A 183 -19.57 -25.72 30.78
CA SER A 183 -19.86 -26.86 31.67
C SER A 183 -20.38 -28.10 30.94
N ASP A 184 -20.50 -28.05 29.61
CA ASP A 184 -21.13 -29.12 28.85
C ASP A 184 -20.23 -30.36 28.71
N ARG A 185 -20.87 -31.54 28.68
CA ARG A 185 -20.18 -32.84 28.51
C ARG A 185 -19.88 -33.15 27.05
N ASN A 186 -20.64 -32.60 26.10
CA ASN A 186 -20.45 -32.83 24.68
C ASN A 186 -19.26 -32.00 24.17
N HIS A 187 -18.21 -32.69 23.72
CA HIS A 187 -16.98 -32.07 23.24
C HIS A 187 -17.23 -31.03 22.12
N GLY A 188 -18.16 -31.30 21.20
CA GLY A 188 -18.47 -30.38 20.10
C GLY A 188 -19.16 -29.10 20.55
N VAL A 189 -19.96 -29.16 21.61
CA VAL A 189 -20.61 -27.98 22.18
C VAL A 189 -19.61 -27.19 23.03
N LEU A 190 -18.80 -27.89 23.83
CA LEU A 190 -17.74 -27.29 24.61
C LEU A 190 -16.74 -26.54 23.71
N LEU A 191 -16.31 -27.13 22.59
CA LEU A 191 -15.42 -26.51 21.61
C LEU A 191 -15.98 -25.17 21.08
N CYS A 192 -17.28 -25.13 20.77
CA CYS A 192 -17.93 -23.92 20.28
C CYS A 192 -18.13 -22.89 21.40
N GLY A 193 -18.44 -23.34 22.62
CA GLY A 193 -18.52 -22.49 23.81
C GLY A 193 -17.18 -21.84 24.14
N LEU A 194 -16.09 -22.62 24.15
CA LEU A 194 -14.73 -22.10 24.32
C LEU A 194 -14.40 -21.07 23.26
N THR A 195 -14.75 -21.32 21.99
CA THR A 195 -14.46 -20.39 20.89
C THR A 195 -15.25 -19.08 21.02
N LEU A 196 -16.50 -19.14 21.49
CA LEU A 196 -17.30 -17.95 21.81
C LEU A 196 -16.64 -17.15 22.94
N VAL A 197 -16.32 -17.80 24.07
CA VAL A 197 -15.71 -17.14 25.23
C VAL A 197 -14.35 -16.54 24.89
N THR A 198 -13.49 -17.26 24.15
CA THR A 198 -12.22 -16.71 23.68
C THR A 198 -12.43 -15.44 22.86
N SER A 199 -13.44 -15.41 21.98
CA SER A 199 -13.72 -14.21 21.20
C SER A 199 -14.30 -13.06 22.01
N LEU A 200 -15.06 -13.32 23.08
CA LEU A 200 -15.56 -12.28 23.97
C LEU A 200 -14.40 -11.66 24.76
N CYS A 201 -13.50 -12.49 25.29
CA CYS A 201 -12.32 -12.00 26.00
C CYS A 201 -11.35 -11.23 25.07
N GLU A 202 -11.08 -11.73 23.85
CA GLU A 202 -10.24 -11.03 22.88
C GLU A 202 -10.84 -9.68 22.44
N ALA A 203 -12.17 -9.55 22.39
CA ALA A 203 -12.85 -8.29 22.04
C ALA A 203 -12.81 -7.27 23.20
N ASP A 204 -13.05 -7.70 24.45
CA ASP A 204 -12.95 -6.85 25.65
C ASP A 204 -11.52 -6.28 25.81
N GLU A 205 -10.49 -7.08 25.53
CA GLU A 205 -9.09 -6.61 25.51
C GLU A 205 -8.84 -5.53 24.46
N GLU A 206 -9.48 -5.61 23.29
CA GLU A 206 -9.35 -4.63 22.20
C GLU A 206 -10.04 -3.29 22.54
N GLU A 207 -11.12 -3.33 23.32
CA GLU A 207 -11.89 -2.16 23.79
C GLU A 207 -11.32 -1.53 25.08
N GLY A 208 -10.20 -2.07 25.61
CA GLY A 208 -9.49 -1.49 26.75
C GLY A 208 -9.85 -2.09 28.11
N GLY A 209 -10.61 -3.19 28.13
CA GLY A 209 -10.90 -3.98 29.33
C GLY A 209 -11.83 -3.30 30.34
N GLU A 210 -12.70 -2.39 29.89
CA GLU A 210 -13.58 -1.61 30.76
C GLU A 210 -14.67 -2.48 31.43
N GLU A 211 -15.01 -3.64 30.85
CA GLU A 211 -16.14 -4.46 31.31
C GLU A 211 -15.74 -5.67 32.18
N GLY A 212 -14.44 -5.91 32.36
CA GLY A 212 -13.90 -6.95 33.24
C GLY A 212 -14.36 -8.37 32.87
N MET A 213 -14.54 -8.67 31.58
CA MET A 213 -15.08 -9.97 31.13
C MET A 213 -14.14 -11.12 31.46
N VAL A 214 -12.83 -10.88 31.34
CA VAL A 214 -11.80 -11.85 31.70
C VAL A 214 -11.94 -12.30 33.17
N GLU A 215 -12.25 -11.38 34.09
CA GLU A 215 -12.39 -11.71 35.52
C GLU A 215 -13.57 -12.66 35.80
N LYS A 216 -14.70 -12.47 35.09
CA LYS A 216 -15.88 -13.33 35.21
C LYS A 216 -15.59 -14.78 34.76
N PHE A 217 -14.82 -14.95 33.70
CA PHE A 217 -14.48 -16.27 33.16
C PHE A 217 -13.30 -16.95 33.90
N ARG A 218 -12.46 -16.20 34.64
CA ARG A 218 -11.36 -16.76 35.46
C ARG A 218 -11.85 -17.75 36.51
N ALA A 219 -13.04 -17.55 37.08
CA ALA A 219 -13.62 -18.49 38.06
C ALA A 219 -13.79 -19.93 37.52
N PHE A 220 -13.86 -20.10 36.20
CA PHE A 220 -14.02 -21.40 35.55
C PHE A 220 -12.70 -22.08 35.19
N VAL A 221 -11.55 -21.40 35.35
CA VAL A 221 -10.22 -21.95 35.02
C VAL A 221 -9.96 -23.31 35.69
N PRO A 222 -10.23 -23.53 36.99
CA PRO A 222 -10.01 -24.84 37.61
C PRO A 222 -10.81 -25.97 36.95
N GLY A 223 -12.04 -25.68 36.50
CA GLY A 223 -12.88 -26.63 35.77
C GLY A 223 -12.29 -26.96 34.39
N LEU A 224 -11.80 -25.95 33.67
CA LEU A 224 -11.16 -26.12 32.36
C LEU A 224 -9.85 -26.90 32.47
N VAL A 225 -9.03 -26.63 33.49
CA VAL A 225 -7.79 -27.37 33.80
C VAL A 225 -8.10 -28.83 34.10
N LYS A 226 -9.15 -29.11 34.88
CA LYS A 226 -9.60 -30.48 35.16
C LYS A 226 -10.02 -31.22 33.88
N THR A 227 -10.75 -30.55 32.99
CA THR A 227 -11.13 -31.13 31.69
C THR A 227 -9.89 -31.40 30.83
N LEU A 228 -8.95 -30.47 30.74
CA LEU A 228 -7.70 -30.64 29.99
C LEU A 228 -6.84 -31.79 30.55
N LYS A 229 -6.72 -31.88 31.88
CA LYS A 229 -6.04 -32.99 32.56
C LYS A 229 -6.73 -34.32 32.27
N GLY A 230 -8.06 -34.32 32.30
CA GLY A 230 -8.89 -35.43 31.87
C GLY A 230 -8.53 -35.89 30.46
N LEU A 231 -8.48 -34.98 29.49
CA LEU A 231 -8.14 -35.31 28.10
C LEU A 231 -6.69 -35.81 27.97
N SER A 232 -5.72 -35.17 28.62
CA SER A 232 -4.30 -35.55 28.54
C SER A 232 -4.00 -36.92 29.17
N THR A 233 -4.77 -37.33 30.18
CA THR A 233 -4.61 -38.63 30.86
C THR A 233 -5.61 -39.68 30.36
N SER A 234 -6.68 -39.28 29.68
CA SER A 234 -7.69 -40.20 29.16
C SER A 234 -7.09 -41.04 28.04
N GLY A 235 -7.40 -42.33 28.07
CA GLY A 235 -7.01 -43.27 27.00
C GLY A 235 -7.88 -43.10 25.75
N TYR A 236 -7.80 -44.08 24.86
CA TYR A 236 -8.46 -44.05 23.56
C TYR A 236 -9.98 -43.78 23.63
N ALA A 237 -10.44 -42.77 22.89
CA ALA A 237 -11.86 -42.43 22.70
C ALA A 237 -12.22 -42.53 21.20
N PRO A 238 -13.02 -43.53 20.75
CA PRO A 238 -13.20 -43.82 19.33
C PRO A 238 -13.73 -42.67 18.45
N GLU A 239 -14.58 -41.79 19.01
CA GLU A 239 -15.21 -40.69 18.25
C GLU A 239 -14.32 -39.44 18.14
N HIS A 240 -13.32 -39.31 19.01
CA HIS A 240 -12.52 -38.08 19.16
C HIS A 240 -11.01 -38.32 19.10
N ASP A 241 -10.57 -39.57 18.96
CA ASP A 241 -9.16 -39.91 18.79
C ASP A 241 -8.68 -39.56 17.39
N VAL A 242 -7.57 -38.83 17.32
CA VAL A 242 -6.84 -38.59 16.09
C VAL A 242 -5.41 -39.08 16.29
N THR A 243 -5.08 -40.21 15.67
CA THR A 243 -3.74 -40.81 15.69
C THR A 243 -3.20 -41.14 17.09
N GLY A 244 -4.07 -41.58 18.00
CA GLY A 244 -3.70 -41.95 19.38
C GLY A 244 -3.71 -40.78 20.38
N ILE A 245 -4.20 -39.61 19.98
CA ILE A 245 -4.41 -38.46 20.85
C ILE A 245 -5.90 -38.13 20.92
N THR A 246 -6.41 -38.03 22.15
CA THR A 246 -7.81 -37.71 22.47
C THR A 246 -8.13 -36.23 22.24
N ASP A 247 -9.05 -35.96 21.30
CA ASP A 247 -9.59 -34.64 20.96
C ASP A 247 -8.58 -33.47 20.93
N PRO A 248 -7.65 -33.47 19.95
CA PRO A 248 -6.62 -32.44 19.87
C PRO A 248 -7.18 -31.04 19.62
N PHE A 249 -8.33 -30.91 18.94
CA PHE A 249 -8.94 -29.61 18.66
C PHE A 249 -9.45 -28.96 19.94
N LEU A 250 -10.07 -29.74 20.82
CA LEU A 250 -10.52 -29.27 22.12
C LEU A 250 -9.35 -28.91 23.03
N GLN A 251 -8.28 -29.71 23.07
CA GLN A 251 -7.08 -29.39 23.84
C GLN A 251 -6.44 -28.06 23.41
N VAL A 252 -6.28 -27.83 22.11
CA VAL A 252 -5.74 -26.55 21.58
C VAL A 252 -6.64 -25.37 21.94
N LYS A 253 -7.97 -25.52 21.84
CA LYS A 253 -8.90 -24.43 22.21
C LYS A 253 -8.93 -24.16 23.71
N LEU A 254 -8.79 -25.19 24.54
CA LEU A 254 -8.63 -25.04 25.99
C LEU A 254 -7.35 -24.27 26.31
N LEU A 255 -6.21 -24.68 25.74
CA LEU A 255 -4.92 -23.99 25.93
C LEU A 255 -5.00 -22.52 25.49
N ARG A 256 -5.62 -22.25 24.34
CA ARG A 256 -5.81 -20.87 23.86
C ARG A 256 -6.67 -20.02 24.80
N LEU A 257 -7.77 -20.57 25.32
CA LEU A 257 -8.60 -19.84 26.29
C LEU A 257 -7.84 -19.62 27.60
N LEU A 258 -7.13 -20.64 28.11
CA LEU A 258 -6.29 -20.53 29.29
C LEU A 258 -5.21 -19.45 29.13
N ARG A 259 -4.61 -19.34 27.93
CA ARG A 259 -3.67 -18.28 27.60
C ARG A 259 -4.30 -16.91 27.82
N VAL A 260 -5.43 -16.64 27.17
CA VAL A 260 -6.13 -15.34 27.26
C VAL A 260 -6.54 -15.03 28.71
N LEU A 261 -7.07 -16.01 29.44
CA LEU A 261 -7.51 -15.80 30.83
C LEU A 261 -6.35 -15.53 31.82
N ALA A 262 -5.16 -16.07 31.54
CA ALA A 262 -3.99 -16.00 32.41
C ALA A 262 -3.08 -14.80 32.13
N VAL A 263 -3.24 -14.09 31.01
CA VAL A 263 -2.44 -12.88 30.74
C VAL A 263 -2.70 -11.84 31.84
N GLY A 264 -1.62 -11.35 32.46
CA GLY A 264 -1.68 -10.29 33.46
C GLY A 264 -2.15 -10.70 34.86
N ASP A 265 -2.33 -12.00 35.13
CA ASP A 265 -2.64 -12.51 36.48
C ASP A 265 -1.73 -13.69 36.89
N ALA A 266 -0.93 -13.45 37.94
CA ALA A 266 -0.02 -14.44 38.51
C ALA A 266 -0.75 -15.60 39.20
N HIS A 267 -1.92 -15.37 39.82
CA HIS A 267 -2.61 -16.44 40.55
C HIS A 267 -3.19 -17.48 39.60
N THR A 268 -3.87 -17.04 38.54
CA THR A 268 -4.37 -17.93 37.48
C THR A 268 -3.22 -18.63 36.75
N SER A 269 -2.10 -17.94 36.52
CA SER A 269 -0.89 -18.54 35.91
C SER A 269 -0.32 -19.67 36.76
N GLU A 270 -0.26 -19.52 38.09
CA GLU A 270 0.20 -20.56 39.02
C GLU A 270 -0.66 -21.83 38.95
N GLN A 271 -1.99 -21.67 38.86
CA GLN A 271 -2.92 -22.80 38.72
C GLN A 271 -2.75 -23.58 37.41
N ILE A 272 -2.28 -22.91 36.34
CA ILE A 272 -2.15 -23.50 35.01
C ILE A 272 -0.74 -24.08 34.78
N ASN A 273 0.27 -23.66 35.54
CA ASN A 273 1.67 -24.10 35.36
C ASN A 273 1.84 -25.64 35.44
N ASP A 274 1.17 -26.32 36.38
CA ASP A 274 1.26 -27.79 36.52
C ASP A 274 0.74 -28.51 35.27
N ILE A 275 -0.43 -28.11 34.77
CA ILE A 275 -1.01 -28.73 33.57
C ILE A 275 -0.20 -28.41 32.31
N LEU A 276 0.38 -27.21 32.19
CA LEU A 276 1.26 -26.88 31.07
C LEU A 276 2.54 -27.72 31.09
N ALA A 277 3.15 -27.92 32.26
CA ALA A 277 4.29 -28.81 32.41
C ALA A 277 3.93 -30.27 32.09
N GLN A 278 2.75 -30.74 32.53
CA GLN A 278 2.23 -32.07 32.21
C GLN A 278 2.01 -32.26 30.70
N VAL A 279 1.35 -31.31 30.03
CA VAL A 279 1.09 -31.37 28.58
C VAL A 279 2.39 -31.28 27.79
N ALA A 280 3.33 -30.41 28.19
CA ALA A 280 4.62 -30.25 27.53
C ALA A 280 5.51 -31.49 27.61
N THR A 281 5.36 -32.31 28.65
CA THR A 281 6.19 -33.52 28.86
C THR A 281 5.52 -34.80 28.37
N ASN A 282 4.20 -34.95 28.54
CA ASN A 282 3.49 -36.19 28.20
C ASN A 282 3.00 -36.27 26.74
N THR A 283 2.92 -35.15 26.02
CA THR A 283 2.41 -35.16 24.64
C THR A 283 3.46 -35.75 23.67
N ASP A 284 3.05 -36.72 22.87
CA ASP A 284 3.91 -37.33 21.87
C ASP A 284 4.19 -36.38 20.69
N SER A 285 5.45 -35.98 20.51
CA SER A 285 5.92 -35.12 19.41
C SER A 285 6.20 -35.87 18.09
N SER A 286 5.95 -37.19 18.05
CA SER A 286 6.19 -38.00 16.84
C SER A 286 5.24 -37.67 15.68
N LYS A 287 4.05 -37.15 15.99
CA LYS A 287 3.00 -36.83 15.02
C LYS A 287 2.71 -35.34 14.96
N ASN A 288 2.17 -34.88 13.82
CA ASN A 288 1.76 -33.49 13.63
C ASN A 288 0.70 -33.03 14.65
N VAL A 289 -0.19 -33.94 15.05
CA VAL A 289 -1.25 -33.66 16.03
C VAL A 289 -0.65 -33.28 17.39
N GLY A 290 0.31 -34.05 17.89
CA GLY A 290 0.98 -33.74 19.15
C GLY A 290 1.86 -32.48 19.04
N ASN A 291 2.52 -32.28 17.90
CA ASN A 291 3.25 -31.02 17.64
C ASN A 291 2.32 -29.80 17.64
N SER A 292 1.07 -29.93 17.21
CA SER A 292 0.08 -28.85 17.24
C SER A 292 -0.37 -28.48 18.66
N ILE A 293 -0.54 -29.48 19.54
CA ILE A 293 -0.85 -29.27 20.96
C ILE A 293 0.34 -28.65 21.66
N LEU A 294 1.54 -29.21 21.47
CA LEU A 294 2.78 -28.67 22.01
C LEU A 294 3.03 -27.25 21.52
N TYR A 295 2.72 -26.94 20.27
CA TYR A 295 2.83 -25.59 19.73
C TYR A 295 1.96 -24.59 20.49
N GLU A 296 0.66 -24.89 20.68
CA GLU A 296 -0.23 -24.00 21.43
C GLU A 296 0.16 -23.94 22.92
N ALA A 297 0.61 -25.05 23.51
CA ALA A 297 1.11 -25.08 24.89
C ALA A 297 2.33 -24.17 25.05
N VAL A 298 3.26 -24.20 24.10
CA VAL A 298 4.44 -23.32 24.09
C VAL A 298 4.04 -21.85 23.93
N LEU A 299 3.11 -21.52 23.02
CA LEU A 299 2.58 -20.15 22.92
C LEU A 299 1.96 -19.70 24.24
N THR A 300 1.21 -20.59 24.89
CA THR A 300 0.59 -20.31 26.19
C THR A 300 1.66 -20.03 27.25
N ILE A 301 2.69 -20.86 27.36
CA ILE A 301 3.81 -20.69 28.31
C ILE A 301 4.54 -19.36 28.11
N LEU A 302 4.72 -18.92 26.86
CA LEU A 302 5.55 -17.76 26.53
C LEU A 302 4.81 -16.43 26.69
N ASP A 303 3.48 -16.43 26.54
CA ASP A 303 2.65 -15.23 26.71
C ASP A 303 2.27 -14.97 28.18
N ILE A 304 2.18 -16.01 29.04
CA ILE A 304 1.83 -15.87 30.46
C ILE A 304 3.04 -15.56 31.35
N GLU A 305 2.78 -15.12 32.59
CA GLU A 305 3.79 -14.96 33.64
C GLU A 305 4.19 -16.31 34.26
N ALA A 306 4.68 -17.23 33.42
CA ALA A 306 5.17 -18.54 33.82
C ALA A 306 6.56 -18.46 34.49
N ASP A 307 6.90 -19.49 35.26
CA ASP A 307 8.24 -19.67 35.80
C ASP A 307 9.29 -19.76 34.69
N SER A 308 10.47 -19.21 34.96
CA SER A 308 11.65 -19.22 34.09
C SER A 308 12.00 -20.63 33.61
N GLY A 309 11.86 -21.66 34.46
CA GLY A 309 12.09 -23.05 34.10
C GLY A 309 11.14 -23.55 33.00
N LEU A 310 9.85 -23.19 33.09
CA LEU A 310 8.84 -23.56 32.11
C LEU A 310 9.04 -22.82 30.78
N ARG A 311 9.41 -21.53 30.83
CA ARG A 311 9.75 -20.76 29.62
C ARG A 311 10.96 -21.32 28.89
N VAL A 312 12.02 -21.69 29.62
CA VAL A 312 13.20 -22.36 29.05
C VAL A 312 12.82 -23.71 28.44
N LEU A 313 11.96 -24.49 29.09
CA LEU A 313 11.41 -25.73 28.51
C LEU A 313 10.67 -25.43 27.18
N GLY A 314 9.85 -24.38 27.14
CA GLY A 314 9.15 -23.96 25.93
C GLY A 314 10.11 -23.63 24.78
N VAL A 315 11.17 -22.87 25.05
CA VAL A 315 12.20 -22.57 24.04
C VAL A 315 12.94 -23.84 23.59
N ASN A 316 13.25 -24.76 24.50
CA ASN A 316 13.88 -26.04 24.15
C ASN A 316 12.96 -26.91 23.25
N ILE A 317 11.64 -26.87 23.46
CA ILE A 317 10.67 -27.54 22.58
C ILE A 317 10.70 -26.92 21.18
N LEU A 318 10.70 -25.58 21.07
CA LEU A 318 10.88 -24.90 19.77
C LEU A 318 12.22 -25.24 19.13
N GLY A 319 13.29 -25.37 19.92
CA GLY A 319 14.59 -25.83 19.46
C GLY A 319 14.54 -27.24 18.84
N LYS A 320 13.79 -28.17 19.45
CA LYS A 320 13.53 -29.51 18.87
C LYS A 320 12.68 -29.41 17.60
N PHE A 321 11.76 -28.46 17.52
CA PHE A 321 10.96 -28.24 16.31
C PHE A 321 11.81 -27.73 15.13
N LEU A 322 12.88 -26.97 15.38
CA LEU A 322 13.81 -26.53 14.33
C LEU A 322 14.57 -27.67 13.66
N THR A 323 14.81 -28.77 14.38
CA THR A 323 15.50 -29.96 13.84
C THR A 323 14.53 -31.01 13.31
N ASN A 324 13.23 -30.73 13.29
CA ASN A 324 12.23 -31.64 12.77
C ASN A 324 12.37 -31.81 11.25
N ARG A 325 12.09 -33.02 10.76
CA ARG A 325 12.10 -33.34 9.33
C ARG A 325 10.99 -32.63 8.55
N ASP A 326 9.89 -32.28 9.21
CA ASP A 326 8.77 -31.57 8.57
C ASP A 326 9.06 -30.07 8.46
N ASN A 327 9.03 -29.57 7.22
CA ASN A 327 9.19 -28.15 6.90
C ASN A 327 8.16 -27.27 7.61
N ASN A 328 6.92 -27.75 7.78
CA ASN A 328 5.86 -26.99 8.43
C ASN A 328 6.19 -26.72 9.90
N VAL A 329 6.72 -27.73 10.60
CA VAL A 329 7.11 -27.62 12.01
C VAL A 329 8.29 -26.65 12.17
N ARG A 330 9.29 -26.74 11.28
CA ARG A 330 10.43 -25.81 11.26
C ARG A 330 9.99 -24.37 11.01
N TYR A 331 9.08 -24.15 10.06
CA TYR A 331 8.51 -22.83 9.77
C TYR A 331 7.77 -22.25 10.98
N VAL A 332 6.92 -23.04 11.63
CA VAL A 332 6.18 -22.61 12.83
C VAL A 332 7.13 -22.27 13.97
N ALA A 333 8.17 -23.08 14.18
CA ALA A 333 9.19 -22.83 15.19
C ALA A 333 9.92 -21.50 14.96
N LEU A 334 10.42 -21.26 13.74
CA LEU A 334 11.08 -19.99 13.38
C LEU A 334 10.15 -18.79 13.58
N ASN A 335 8.91 -18.87 13.09
CA ASN A 335 7.94 -17.79 13.23
C ASN A 335 7.62 -17.47 14.70
N THR A 336 7.65 -18.48 15.56
CA THR A 336 7.35 -18.33 16.97
C THR A 336 8.54 -17.79 17.74
N LEU A 337 9.75 -18.31 17.46
CA LEU A 337 10.98 -17.82 18.07
C LEU A 337 11.19 -16.33 17.85
N ILE A 338 10.78 -15.78 16.69
CA ILE A 338 10.84 -14.33 16.41
C ILE A 338 10.11 -13.52 17.49
N LYS A 339 8.92 -13.97 17.92
CA LYS A 339 8.15 -13.29 18.98
C LYS A 339 8.83 -13.40 20.36
N VAL A 340 9.50 -14.52 20.59
CA VAL A 340 10.06 -14.91 21.90
C VAL A 340 11.41 -14.24 22.18
N VAL A 341 12.15 -13.85 21.14
CA VAL A 341 13.44 -13.14 21.29
C VAL A 341 13.31 -11.87 22.15
N ALA A 342 12.17 -11.18 22.10
CA ALA A 342 11.92 -9.99 22.91
C ALA A 342 11.73 -10.29 24.41
N ILE A 343 11.36 -11.53 24.77
CA ILE A 343 11.06 -11.97 26.13
C ILE A 343 12.29 -12.66 26.74
N GLU A 344 12.82 -13.69 26.06
CA GLU A 344 13.92 -14.55 26.54
C GLU A 344 15.05 -14.68 25.49
N PRO A 345 15.85 -13.63 25.26
CA PRO A 345 16.86 -13.63 24.19
C PRO A 345 17.97 -14.67 24.44
N ASN A 346 18.34 -14.91 25.70
CA ASN A 346 19.44 -15.81 26.07
C ASN A 346 19.14 -17.27 25.73
N ALA A 347 17.88 -17.70 25.91
CA ALA A 347 17.46 -19.06 25.60
C ALA A 347 17.46 -19.31 24.08
N VAL A 348 16.96 -18.36 23.29
CA VAL A 348 16.93 -18.48 21.82
C VAL A 348 18.34 -18.49 21.23
N GLN A 349 19.28 -17.71 21.80
CA GLN A 349 20.67 -17.67 21.33
C GLN A 349 21.38 -19.03 21.38
N ARG A 350 20.96 -19.97 22.24
CA ARG A 350 21.52 -21.33 22.28
C ARG A 350 21.28 -22.11 20.98
N HIS A 351 20.19 -21.81 20.28
CA HIS A 351 19.82 -22.45 19.02
C HIS A 351 20.29 -21.68 17.77
N ARG A 352 21.15 -20.65 17.94
CA ARG A 352 21.61 -19.79 16.83
C ARG A 352 22.23 -20.57 15.67
N ASN A 353 23.00 -21.62 15.95
CA ASN A 353 23.70 -22.37 14.91
C ASN A 353 22.69 -23.09 13.99
N THR A 354 21.68 -23.73 14.58
CA THR A 354 20.59 -24.37 13.84
C THR A 354 19.76 -23.35 13.06
N ILE A 355 19.55 -22.15 13.59
CA ILE A 355 18.85 -21.06 12.89
C ILE A 355 19.65 -20.60 11.66
N LEU A 356 20.97 -20.48 11.78
CA LEU A 356 21.85 -20.14 10.65
C LEU A 356 21.89 -21.26 9.59
N GLU A 357 21.86 -22.53 10.01
CA GLU A 357 21.72 -23.66 9.07
C GLU A 357 20.40 -23.57 8.28
N CYS A 358 19.31 -23.09 8.90
CA CYS A 358 18.03 -22.88 8.21
C CYS A 358 18.08 -21.80 7.11
N LEU A 359 19.10 -20.93 7.08
CA LEU A 359 19.31 -20.00 5.95
C LEU A 359 19.68 -20.72 4.65
N ARG A 360 20.21 -21.95 4.75
CA ARG A 360 20.60 -22.79 3.61
C ARG A 360 19.52 -23.83 3.27
N ASP A 361 18.33 -23.72 3.85
CA ASP A 361 17.23 -24.64 3.58
C ASP A 361 16.71 -24.50 2.13
N PRO A 362 16.31 -25.59 1.46
CA PRO A 362 15.72 -25.51 0.13
C PRO A 362 14.41 -24.69 0.07
N ASP A 363 13.66 -24.60 1.16
CA ASP A 363 12.39 -23.86 1.21
C ASP A 363 12.61 -22.35 1.40
N ILE A 364 12.11 -21.56 0.45
CA ILE A 364 12.17 -20.09 0.44
C ILE A 364 11.49 -19.49 1.69
N SER A 365 10.40 -20.10 2.17
CA SER A 365 9.63 -19.62 3.32
C SER A 365 10.40 -19.80 4.62
N ILE A 366 11.09 -20.94 4.77
CA ILE A 366 11.96 -21.22 5.92
C ILE A 366 13.16 -20.26 5.89
N ARG A 367 13.82 -20.11 4.75
CA ARG A 367 14.93 -19.15 4.58
C ARG A 367 14.52 -17.74 4.96
N ARG A 368 13.33 -17.28 4.54
CA ARG A 368 12.80 -15.96 4.90
C ARG A 368 12.63 -15.78 6.41
N ARG A 369 12.00 -16.74 7.10
CA ARG A 369 11.80 -16.67 8.55
C ARG A 369 13.11 -16.81 9.33
N ALA A 370 14.02 -17.66 8.87
CA ALA A 370 15.34 -17.80 9.45
C ALA A 370 16.15 -16.51 9.31
N LEU A 371 16.02 -15.81 8.18
CA LEU A 371 16.65 -14.52 7.94
C LEU A 371 16.10 -13.44 8.89
N ASP A 372 14.77 -13.31 8.99
CA ASP A 372 14.12 -12.38 9.92
C ASP A 372 14.58 -12.63 11.37
N LEU A 373 14.58 -13.91 11.78
CA LEU A 373 15.03 -14.33 13.12
C LEU A 373 16.52 -14.03 13.33
N SER A 374 17.36 -14.29 12.35
CA SER A 374 18.81 -14.02 12.41
C SER A 374 19.10 -12.55 12.64
N PHE A 375 18.34 -11.64 12.01
CA PHE A 375 18.47 -10.20 12.24
C PHE A 375 18.00 -9.79 13.63
N THR A 376 16.89 -10.35 14.14
CA THR A 376 16.43 -10.07 15.50
C THR A 376 17.36 -10.59 16.60
N LEU A 377 18.19 -11.59 16.29
CA LEU A 377 19.19 -12.15 17.20
C LEU A 377 20.52 -11.37 17.23
N ILE A 378 20.66 -10.27 16.47
CA ILE A 378 21.88 -9.47 16.45
C ILE A 378 21.97 -8.60 17.71
N ASN A 379 23.13 -8.72 18.37
CA ASN A 379 23.53 -8.03 19.58
C ASN A 379 24.94 -7.46 19.39
N GLU A 380 25.37 -6.56 20.28
CA GLU A 380 26.71 -5.97 20.27
C GLU A 380 27.84 -7.01 20.34
N SER A 381 27.61 -8.14 21.03
CA SER A 381 28.60 -9.20 21.19
C SER A 381 28.73 -10.14 19.98
N ASN A 382 27.67 -10.31 19.18
CA ASN A 382 27.61 -11.33 18.12
C ASN A 382 27.57 -10.74 16.70
N VAL A 383 27.44 -9.41 16.56
CA VAL A 383 27.32 -8.69 15.28
C VAL A 383 28.39 -9.08 14.27
N ARG A 384 29.66 -9.20 14.69
CA ARG A 384 30.78 -9.53 13.79
C ARG A 384 30.64 -10.91 13.13
N VAL A 385 30.14 -11.89 13.88
CA VAL A 385 30.00 -13.27 13.41
C VAL A 385 28.75 -13.39 12.54
N LEU A 386 27.62 -12.86 13.00
CA LEU A 386 26.35 -12.95 12.28
C LEU A 386 26.39 -12.19 10.95
N ILE A 387 26.95 -10.98 10.92
CA ILE A 387 27.04 -10.20 9.68
C ILE A 387 27.97 -10.88 8.67
N ARG A 388 29.02 -11.57 9.11
CA ARG A 388 29.89 -12.36 8.22
C ARG A 388 29.11 -13.49 7.53
N GLU A 389 28.33 -14.25 8.30
CA GLU A 389 27.49 -15.33 7.75
C GLU A 389 26.38 -14.78 6.84
N LEU A 390 25.76 -13.65 7.20
CA LEU A 390 24.73 -12.99 6.39
C LEU A 390 25.30 -12.44 5.08
N LEU A 391 26.53 -11.93 5.07
CA LEU A 391 27.23 -11.51 3.85
C LEU A 391 27.60 -12.71 2.97
N ALA A 392 28.01 -13.84 3.56
CA ALA A 392 28.23 -15.08 2.81
C ALA A 392 26.93 -15.60 2.19
N PHE A 393 25.81 -15.49 2.90
CA PHE A 393 24.49 -15.82 2.36
C PHE A 393 24.07 -14.85 1.25
N LEU A 394 24.36 -13.55 1.36
CA LEU A 394 24.02 -12.54 0.35
C LEU A 394 24.61 -12.84 -1.04
N GLU A 395 25.79 -13.48 -1.08
CA GLU A 395 26.48 -13.86 -2.31
C GLU A 395 25.72 -14.95 -3.09
N VAL A 396 25.11 -15.91 -2.38
CA VAL A 396 24.39 -17.05 -2.97
C VAL A 396 22.86 -16.83 -3.00
N ALA A 397 22.36 -15.81 -2.29
CA ALA A 397 20.94 -15.56 -2.14
C ALA A 397 20.22 -15.19 -3.45
N ASP A 398 18.95 -15.58 -3.54
CA ASP A 398 18.07 -15.21 -4.64
C ASP A 398 17.80 -13.69 -4.67
N ASN A 399 17.52 -13.15 -5.85
CA ASN A 399 17.33 -11.71 -6.06
C ASN A 399 16.17 -11.10 -5.22
N GLU A 400 15.20 -11.91 -4.80
CA GLU A 400 14.09 -11.45 -3.94
C GLU A 400 14.54 -11.10 -2.51
N PHE A 401 15.58 -11.78 -1.99
CA PHE A 401 16.08 -11.55 -0.63
C PHE A 401 17.03 -10.36 -0.54
N LYS A 402 17.77 -10.08 -1.61
CA LYS A 402 18.84 -9.06 -1.62
C LYS A 402 18.38 -7.67 -1.16
N PRO A 403 17.24 -7.10 -1.60
CA PRO A 403 16.79 -5.79 -1.14
C PRO A 403 16.52 -5.70 0.37
N THR A 404 15.89 -6.75 0.93
CA THR A 404 15.57 -6.80 2.36
C THR A 404 16.84 -7.04 3.19
N MET A 405 17.72 -7.94 2.73
CA MET A 405 18.98 -8.23 3.40
C MET A 405 19.91 -7.02 3.48
N THR A 406 20.14 -6.35 2.35
CA THR A 406 21.01 -5.17 2.32
C THR A 406 20.49 -4.06 3.24
N SER A 407 19.16 -3.88 3.29
CA SER A 407 18.51 -2.99 4.25
C SER A 407 18.80 -3.40 5.68
N GLN A 408 18.48 -4.62 6.08
CA GLN A 408 18.62 -5.07 7.46
C GLN A 408 20.08 -5.14 7.93
N ILE A 409 21.02 -5.52 7.05
CA ILE A 409 22.46 -5.45 7.31
C ILE A 409 22.87 -3.99 7.56
N GLY A 410 22.38 -3.04 6.76
CA GLY A 410 22.60 -1.62 6.99
C GLY A 410 22.10 -1.15 8.36
N ILE A 411 20.88 -1.53 8.75
CA ILE A 411 20.31 -1.21 10.08
C ILE A 411 21.17 -1.78 11.21
N ALA A 412 21.55 -3.05 11.09
CA ALA A 412 22.32 -3.75 12.10
C ALA A 412 23.73 -3.15 12.24
N ALA A 413 24.38 -2.81 11.13
CA ALA A 413 25.67 -2.15 11.13
C ALA A 413 25.60 -0.73 11.72
N ASP A 414 24.58 0.05 11.35
CA ASP A 414 24.36 1.39 11.91
C ASP A 414 24.15 1.38 13.42
N LYS A 415 23.54 0.32 13.98
CA LYS A 415 23.16 0.22 15.39
C LYS A 415 24.22 -0.43 16.28
N TYR A 416 24.85 -1.51 15.80
CA TYR A 416 25.70 -2.38 16.60
C TYR A 416 27.17 -2.40 16.14
N ALA A 417 27.58 -1.47 15.25
CA ALA A 417 28.97 -1.41 14.80
C ALA A 417 29.96 -1.20 15.97
N PRO A 418 30.99 -2.05 16.11
CA PRO A 418 31.99 -1.91 17.16
C PRO A 418 32.97 -0.76 16.89
N ASN A 419 33.27 -0.46 15.62
CA ASN A 419 34.06 0.69 15.22
C ASN A 419 33.59 1.22 13.85
N LYS A 420 33.90 2.49 13.54
CA LYS A 420 33.46 3.15 12.30
C LYS A 420 34.11 2.55 11.04
N ARG A 421 35.34 2.03 11.16
CA ARG A 421 36.04 1.35 10.07
C ARG A 421 35.36 0.05 9.65
N TRP A 422 35.02 -0.81 10.60
CA TRP A 422 34.27 -2.04 10.33
C TRP A 422 32.90 -1.75 9.75
N HIS A 423 32.24 -0.68 10.19
CA HIS A 423 30.98 -0.23 9.61
C HIS A 423 31.15 0.13 8.13
N PHE A 424 32.17 0.92 7.79
CA PHE A 424 32.51 1.22 6.40
C PHE A 424 32.80 -0.04 5.58
N ASP A 425 33.67 -0.94 6.07
CA ASP A 425 34.06 -2.16 5.36
C ASP A 425 32.87 -3.09 5.09
N THR A 426 31.97 -3.20 6.07
CA THR A 426 30.74 -3.98 5.95
C THR A 426 29.83 -3.41 4.87
N MET A 427 29.58 -2.09 4.89
CA MET A 427 28.73 -1.43 3.90
C MET A 427 29.35 -1.43 2.50
N LEU A 428 30.67 -1.26 2.39
CA LEU A 428 31.38 -1.40 1.13
C LEU A 428 31.19 -2.82 0.55
N ARG A 429 31.32 -3.87 1.36
CA ARG A 429 31.09 -5.25 0.90
C ARG A 429 29.64 -5.47 0.45
N VAL A 430 28.66 -4.89 1.13
CA VAL A 430 27.24 -4.92 0.71
C VAL A 430 27.07 -4.27 -0.67
N LEU A 431 27.64 -3.08 -0.88
CA LEU A 431 27.58 -2.36 -2.15
C LEU A 431 28.26 -3.12 -3.30
N SER A 432 29.39 -3.77 -3.04
CA SER A 432 30.09 -4.57 -4.05
C SER A 432 29.34 -5.86 -4.43
N LEU A 433 28.61 -6.49 -3.50
CA LEU A 433 27.89 -7.75 -3.77
C LEU A 433 26.49 -7.55 -4.34
N ALA A 434 25.77 -6.53 -3.87
CA ALA A 434 24.35 -6.36 -4.14
C ALA A 434 23.95 -4.90 -4.41
N GLY A 435 24.87 -4.09 -4.95
CA GLY A 435 24.68 -2.67 -5.23
C GLY A 435 23.40 -2.34 -5.98
N ASN A 436 23.01 -3.13 -6.98
CA ASN A 436 21.76 -2.90 -7.75
C ASN A 436 20.47 -3.09 -6.93
N TYR A 437 20.54 -3.73 -5.76
CA TYR A 437 19.40 -4.00 -4.89
C TYR A 437 19.39 -3.11 -3.64
N VAL A 438 20.39 -2.22 -3.48
CA VAL A 438 20.48 -1.32 -2.34
C VAL A 438 19.52 -0.15 -2.52
N LYS A 439 18.72 0.14 -1.48
CA LYS A 439 17.85 1.31 -1.46
C LYS A 439 18.68 2.60 -1.33
N GLU A 440 18.27 3.65 -2.03
CA GLU A 440 18.90 4.99 -2.00
C GLU A 440 19.12 5.54 -0.59
N GLN A 441 18.21 5.23 0.32
CA GLN A 441 18.28 5.56 1.74
C GLN A 441 19.56 5.05 2.44
N ILE A 442 19.96 3.81 2.12
CA ILE A 442 21.14 3.16 2.69
C ILE A 442 22.40 3.77 2.08
N LEU A 443 22.39 4.03 0.76
CA LEU A 443 23.46 4.72 0.05
C LEU A 443 23.70 6.12 0.65
N SER A 444 22.63 6.87 0.91
CA SER A 444 22.70 8.18 1.56
C SER A 444 23.26 8.11 2.97
N SER A 445 22.90 7.06 3.75
CA SER A 445 23.47 6.80 5.07
C SER A 445 24.97 6.50 4.99
N PHE A 446 25.38 5.70 4.00
CA PHE A 446 26.79 5.37 3.77
C PHE A 446 27.63 6.60 3.38
N ILE A 447 27.13 7.44 2.47
CA ILE A 447 27.77 8.72 2.13
C ILE A 447 27.88 9.63 3.36
N ARG A 448 26.81 9.71 4.17
CA ARG A 448 26.78 10.47 5.43
C ARG A 448 27.83 9.97 6.44
N LEU A 449 28.01 8.66 6.57
CA LEU A 449 29.03 8.05 7.43
C LEU A 449 30.45 8.52 7.05
N ILE A 450 30.75 8.57 5.76
CA ILE A 450 32.04 9.01 5.23
C ILE A 450 32.21 10.53 5.44
N ALA A 451 31.17 11.31 5.14
CA ALA A 451 31.19 12.77 5.27
C ALA A 451 31.42 13.24 6.71
N THR A 452 30.89 12.51 7.69
CA THR A 452 31.02 12.83 9.12
C THR A 452 32.34 12.34 9.74
N THR A 453 33.02 11.36 9.14
CA THR A 453 34.22 10.74 9.71
C THR A 453 35.47 11.14 8.94
N GLN A 454 36.04 12.31 9.25
CA GLN A 454 37.17 12.90 8.52
C GLN A 454 38.40 11.99 8.46
N GLU A 455 38.72 11.30 9.56
CA GLU A 455 39.88 10.39 9.67
C GLU A 455 39.82 9.20 8.70
N LEU A 456 38.62 8.79 8.27
CA LEU A 456 38.41 7.65 7.37
C LEU A 456 38.26 8.05 5.90
N GLN A 457 38.19 9.34 5.57
CA GLN A 457 37.88 9.80 4.20
C GLN A 457 38.92 9.32 3.19
N THR A 458 40.19 9.51 3.49
CA THR A 458 41.29 9.10 2.60
C THR A 458 41.29 7.56 2.41
N TYR A 459 40.91 6.79 3.43
CA TYR A 459 40.84 5.32 3.38
C TYR A 459 39.65 4.88 2.52
N ALA A 460 38.50 5.50 2.78
CA ALA A 460 37.25 5.20 2.12
C ALA A 460 37.34 5.41 0.60
N VAL A 461 37.94 6.52 0.17
CA VAL A 461 38.04 6.91 -1.24
C VAL A 461 38.99 5.96 -1.99
N GLN A 462 40.12 5.57 -1.40
CA GLN A 462 41.04 4.60 -2.01
C GLN A 462 40.39 3.21 -2.18
N LYS A 463 39.69 2.73 -1.15
CA LYS A 463 38.96 1.44 -1.21
C LYS A 463 37.81 1.49 -2.21
N LEU A 464 37.04 2.59 -2.25
CA LEU A 464 35.97 2.79 -3.23
C LEU A 464 36.51 2.81 -4.66
N TYR A 465 37.59 3.56 -4.91
CA TYR A 465 38.25 3.60 -6.22
C TYR A 465 38.73 2.21 -6.66
N THR A 466 39.38 1.46 -5.76
CA THR A 466 39.86 0.11 -6.05
C THR A 466 38.72 -0.86 -6.36
N ASN A 467 37.60 -0.78 -5.64
CA ASN A 467 36.43 -1.64 -5.92
C ASN A 467 35.72 -1.23 -7.22
N LEU A 468 35.58 0.07 -7.48
CA LEU A 468 34.96 0.57 -8.70
C LEU A 468 35.78 0.19 -9.95
N LYS A 469 37.12 0.18 -9.86
CA LYS A 469 38.00 -0.30 -10.93
C LYS A 469 37.85 -1.81 -11.19
N LYS A 470 37.47 -2.59 -10.18
CA LYS A 470 37.24 -4.05 -10.32
C LYS A 470 35.88 -4.36 -10.91
N ASP A 471 34.83 -3.66 -10.48
CA ASP A 471 33.46 -3.90 -10.91
C ASP A 471 32.67 -2.59 -11.05
N ILE A 472 32.25 -2.30 -12.28
CA ILE A 472 31.42 -1.15 -12.65
C ILE A 472 29.93 -1.52 -12.81
N THR A 473 29.57 -2.79 -12.65
CA THR A 473 28.20 -3.29 -12.90
C THR A 473 27.21 -2.92 -11.79
N GLN A 474 27.73 -2.54 -10.61
CA GLN A 474 26.95 -2.21 -9.43
C GLN A 474 26.66 -0.71 -9.38
N GLU A 475 25.39 -0.34 -9.50
CA GLU A 475 24.95 1.06 -9.56
C GLU A 475 25.25 1.83 -8.27
N SER A 476 24.81 1.34 -7.11
CA SER A 476 25.04 2.06 -5.84
C SER A 476 26.53 2.17 -5.46
N LEU A 477 27.37 1.21 -5.86
CA LEU A 477 28.82 1.32 -5.69
C LEU A 477 29.38 2.46 -6.55
N THR A 478 28.92 2.56 -7.79
CA THR A 478 29.32 3.61 -8.73
C THR A 478 28.87 4.98 -8.26
N GLN A 479 27.63 5.12 -7.76
CA GLN A 479 27.11 6.36 -7.20
C GLN A 479 27.87 6.80 -5.93
N ALA A 480 28.11 5.87 -5.00
CA ALA A 480 28.91 6.14 -3.79
C ALA A 480 30.35 6.55 -4.15
N GLY A 481 30.97 5.81 -5.07
CA GLY A 481 32.31 6.07 -5.57
C GLY A 481 32.41 7.43 -6.27
N ALA A 482 31.49 7.74 -7.18
CA ALA A 482 31.46 9.00 -7.91
C ALA A 482 31.36 10.20 -6.97
N TRP A 483 30.46 10.16 -5.99
CA TRP A 483 30.31 11.23 -5.00
C TRP A 483 31.59 11.40 -4.14
N CYS A 484 32.13 10.29 -3.61
CA CYS A 484 33.30 10.34 -2.73
C CYS A 484 34.57 10.79 -3.47
N ILE A 485 34.78 10.32 -4.70
CA ILE A 485 35.92 10.74 -5.55
C ILE A 485 35.77 12.22 -5.91
N GLY A 486 34.56 12.70 -6.20
CA GLY A 486 34.30 14.11 -6.50
C GLY A 486 34.60 15.06 -5.32
N GLU A 487 34.20 14.70 -4.10
CA GLU A 487 34.44 15.53 -2.89
C GLU A 487 35.89 15.45 -2.38
N TYR A 488 36.47 14.25 -2.39
CA TYR A 488 37.74 13.92 -1.74
C TYR A 488 38.83 13.48 -2.74
N GLY A 489 38.76 13.95 -3.99
CA GLY A 489 39.77 13.67 -5.01
C GLY A 489 41.17 14.15 -4.62
N ASP A 490 41.27 15.23 -3.84
CA ASP A 490 42.52 15.73 -3.26
C ASP A 490 43.15 14.74 -2.26
N ALA A 491 42.33 14.08 -1.45
CA ALA A 491 42.75 13.04 -0.52
C ALA A 491 43.21 11.76 -1.23
N LEU A 492 42.56 11.41 -2.35
CA LEU A 492 42.95 10.27 -3.19
C LEU A 492 44.36 10.43 -3.77
N LEU A 493 44.68 11.63 -4.29
CA LEU A 493 45.96 11.94 -4.94
C LEU A 493 47.12 12.08 -3.94
N LYS A 494 46.85 12.51 -2.71
CA LYS A 494 47.89 12.70 -1.68
C LYS A 494 48.53 11.39 -1.20
N GLY A 495 47.91 10.24 -1.44
CA GLY A 495 48.44 8.92 -1.06
C GLY A 495 48.80 8.84 0.43
N GLY A 496 47.87 8.43 1.29
CA GLY A 496 48.15 8.27 2.73
C GLY A 496 48.67 6.87 3.07
N GLN A 497 49.66 6.77 3.97
CA GLN A 497 49.96 5.53 4.69
C GLN A 497 48.90 5.31 5.77
N TYR A 498 48.24 4.14 5.73
CA TYR A 498 47.51 3.60 6.88
C TYR A 498 48.40 2.56 7.55
N GLU A 499 48.40 2.52 8.88
CA GLU A 499 49.07 1.45 9.62
C GLU A 499 48.64 0.06 9.10
N GLU A 500 49.67 -0.74 8.77
CA GLU A 500 49.78 -2.18 8.50
C GLU A 500 48.61 -2.87 7.74
N GLU A 501 48.73 -3.01 6.41
CA GLU A 501 48.61 -4.31 5.66
C GLU A 501 48.18 -4.22 4.16
N GLU A 502 47.78 -3.06 3.60
CA GLU A 502 47.46 -3.00 2.17
C GLU A 502 48.23 -1.89 1.42
N LEU A 503 48.96 -2.32 0.38
CA LEU A 503 49.73 -1.46 -0.52
C LEU A 503 48.83 -0.35 -1.11
N VAL A 504 49.17 0.89 -0.77
CA VAL A 504 48.61 2.10 -1.38
C VAL A 504 48.94 2.06 -2.88
N GLN A 505 47.93 1.95 -3.73
CA GLN A 505 48.13 2.19 -5.17
C GLN A 505 48.23 3.70 -5.38
N GLU A 506 49.34 4.17 -5.91
CA GLU A 506 49.45 5.54 -6.41
C GLU A 506 48.45 5.72 -7.55
N VAL A 507 47.50 6.65 -7.36
CA VAL A 507 46.46 6.96 -8.36
C VAL A 507 46.83 8.28 -9.03
N LYS A 508 46.91 8.28 -10.36
CA LYS A 508 47.13 9.50 -11.14
C LYS A 508 45.81 10.16 -11.51
N GLU A 509 45.83 11.49 -11.73
CA GLU A 509 44.66 12.26 -12.13
C GLU A 509 44.03 11.71 -13.43
N GLY A 510 44.86 11.28 -14.39
CA GLY A 510 44.41 10.68 -15.65
C GLY A 510 43.60 9.39 -15.48
N ASP A 511 44.02 8.51 -14.56
CA ASP A 511 43.36 7.21 -14.35
C ASP A 511 41.93 7.39 -13.81
N VAL A 512 41.69 8.42 -13.00
CA VAL A 512 40.37 8.76 -12.45
C VAL A 512 39.43 9.27 -13.55
N VAL A 513 39.92 10.15 -14.41
CA VAL A 513 39.13 10.67 -15.55
C VAL A 513 38.83 9.56 -16.55
N ASP A 514 39.79 8.67 -16.80
CA ASP A 514 39.60 7.51 -17.67
C ASP A 514 38.58 6.52 -17.11
N LEU A 515 38.57 6.29 -15.80
CA LEU A 515 37.57 5.45 -15.15
C LEU A 515 36.15 6.03 -15.32
N PHE A 516 35.95 7.33 -15.08
CA PHE A 516 34.64 7.96 -15.28
C PHE A 516 34.23 8.00 -16.76
N SER A 517 35.16 8.21 -17.67
CA SER A 517 34.90 8.10 -19.12
C SER A 517 34.48 6.68 -19.50
N LEU A 518 35.14 5.64 -18.95
CA LEU A 518 34.79 4.25 -19.17
C LEU A 518 33.37 3.94 -18.69
N ILE A 519 33.00 4.43 -17.50
CA ILE A 519 31.66 4.22 -16.94
C ILE A 519 30.60 4.91 -17.79
N LEU A 520 30.80 6.18 -18.16
CA LEU A 520 29.85 6.95 -18.98
C LEU A 520 29.63 6.35 -20.38
N ASN A 521 30.65 5.72 -20.96
CA ASN A 521 30.55 5.05 -22.26
C ASN A 521 30.02 3.60 -22.16
N SER A 522 29.82 3.09 -20.94
CA SER A 522 29.32 1.73 -20.72
C SER A 522 27.79 1.66 -20.81
N SER A 523 27.25 0.48 -21.11
CA SER A 523 25.81 0.22 -21.07
C SER A 523 25.22 0.19 -19.65
N TYR A 524 26.07 0.23 -18.61
CA TYR A 524 25.66 0.20 -17.20
C TYR A 524 25.44 1.61 -16.62
N ALA A 525 25.76 2.67 -17.36
CA ALA A 525 25.47 4.03 -16.95
C ALA A 525 23.96 4.30 -16.99
N THR A 526 23.32 4.22 -15.82
CA THR A 526 21.97 4.72 -15.62
C THR A 526 21.97 6.24 -15.62
N GLN A 527 20.82 6.85 -15.88
CA GLN A 527 20.62 8.30 -15.83
C GLN A 527 21.18 8.90 -14.53
N VAL A 528 20.76 8.37 -13.38
CA VAL A 528 21.22 8.85 -12.06
C VAL A 528 22.73 8.69 -11.89
N THR A 529 23.33 7.62 -12.41
CA THR A 529 24.78 7.45 -12.35
C THR A 529 25.51 8.50 -13.19
N THR A 530 25.01 8.80 -14.39
CA THR A 530 25.53 9.87 -15.24
C THR A 530 25.45 11.23 -14.55
N GLU A 531 24.33 11.54 -13.92
CA GLU A 531 24.14 12.76 -13.12
C GLU A 531 25.21 12.90 -12.02
N TYR A 532 25.44 11.84 -11.23
CA TYR A 532 26.46 11.81 -10.18
C TYR A 532 27.87 12.00 -10.74
N ILE A 533 28.21 11.34 -11.85
CA ILE A 533 29.53 11.43 -12.48
C ILE A 533 29.75 12.82 -13.07
N VAL A 534 28.75 13.42 -13.73
CA VAL A 534 28.83 14.78 -14.29
C VAL A 534 29.10 15.81 -13.20
N THR A 535 28.43 15.70 -12.04
CA THR A 535 28.72 16.55 -10.87
C THR A 535 30.10 16.26 -10.27
N ALA A 536 30.51 15.00 -10.17
CA ALA A 536 31.83 14.62 -9.65
C ALA A 536 32.97 15.15 -10.53
N LEU A 537 32.86 15.00 -11.85
CA LEU A 537 33.78 15.56 -12.85
C LEU A 537 33.92 17.07 -12.69
N MET A 538 32.82 17.77 -12.46
CA MET A 538 32.86 19.21 -12.25
C MET A 538 33.61 19.58 -10.97
N LYS A 539 33.39 18.87 -9.86
CA LYS A 539 34.14 19.07 -8.62
C LYS A 539 35.63 18.80 -8.81
N LEU A 540 35.99 17.70 -9.50
CA LEU A 540 37.37 17.34 -9.81
C LEU A 540 38.11 18.43 -10.60
N SER A 541 37.40 19.20 -11.44
CA SER A 541 38.01 20.33 -12.18
C SER A 541 38.63 21.41 -11.29
N THR A 542 38.22 21.49 -10.02
CA THR A 542 38.79 22.41 -9.00
C THR A 542 39.81 21.75 -8.08
N ARG A 543 39.86 20.41 -8.06
CA ARG A 543 40.73 19.62 -7.18
C ARG A 543 42.00 19.13 -7.89
N PHE A 544 41.92 18.94 -9.20
CA PHE A 544 43.05 18.55 -10.05
C PHE A 544 43.98 19.71 -10.36
N SER A 545 45.27 19.39 -10.44
CA SER A 545 46.34 20.35 -10.74
C SER A 545 46.76 20.30 -12.22
N GLU A 546 46.55 19.18 -12.93
CA GLU A 546 46.93 19.03 -14.34
C GLU A 546 45.93 19.69 -15.30
N ALA A 547 46.38 20.73 -16.02
CA ALA A 547 45.56 21.43 -17.00
C ALA A 547 45.07 20.53 -18.15
N SER A 548 45.82 19.50 -18.52
CA SER A 548 45.45 18.51 -19.55
C SER A 548 44.22 17.69 -19.15
N GLN A 549 44.11 17.31 -17.87
CA GLN A 549 42.98 16.54 -17.36
C GLN A 549 41.73 17.41 -17.19
N VAL A 550 41.89 18.65 -16.73
CA VAL A 550 40.79 19.62 -16.64
C VAL A 550 40.18 19.88 -18.03
N GLU A 551 41.01 19.99 -19.06
CA GLU A 551 40.56 20.14 -20.44
C GLU A 551 39.84 18.87 -20.96
N LYS A 552 40.30 17.68 -20.57
CA LYS A 552 39.62 16.40 -20.89
C LYS A 552 38.25 16.32 -20.22
N VAL A 553 38.14 16.71 -18.95
CA VAL A 553 36.87 16.82 -18.23
C VAL A 553 35.92 17.78 -18.95
N ARG A 554 36.41 18.95 -19.39
CA ARG A 554 35.61 19.92 -20.15
C ARG A 554 35.04 19.32 -21.43
N ARG A 555 35.82 18.53 -22.18
CA ARG A 555 35.33 17.84 -23.39
C ARG A 555 34.25 16.81 -23.09
N ILE A 556 34.40 16.02 -22.02
CA ILE A 556 33.40 15.02 -21.62
C ILE A 556 32.06 15.73 -21.31
N LEU A 557 32.10 16.83 -20.56
CA LEU A 557 30.90 17.62 -20.25
C LEU A 557 30.25 18.22 -21.50
N GLN A 558 31.04 18.68 -22.47
CA GLN A 558 30.52 19.20 -23.75
C GLN A 558 29.76 18.15 -24.55
N THR A 559 30.23 16.89 -24.57
CA THR A 559 29.51 15.79 -25.24
C THR A 559 28.10 15.60 -24.68
N HIS A 560 27.91 15.80 -23.38
CA HIS A 560 26.62 15.63 -22.70
C HIS A 560 25.66 16.84 -22.81
N GLN A 561 26.06 17.95 -23.44
CA GLN A 561 25.18 19.12 -23.64
C GLN A 561 24.01 18.85 -24.59
N THR A 562 24.15 17.84 -25.45
CA THR A 562 23.10 17.41 -26.39
C THR A 562 22.39 16.14 -25.93
N SER A 563 22.53 15.79 -24.65
CA SER A 563 21.79 14.67 -24.04
C SER A 563 20.28 14.88 -24.18
N LEU A 564 19.56 13.79 -24.42
CA LEU A 564 18.09 13.79 -24.45
C LEU A 564 17.48 13.93 -23.05
N ASP A 565 18.25 13.59 -22.02
CA ASP A 565 17.83 13.76 -20.64
C ASP A 565 18.04 15.21 -20.18
N VAL A 566 16.96 15.82 -19.72
CA VAL A 566 16.88 17.23 -19.33
C VAL A 566 17.81 17.53 -18.15
N GLU A 567 17.91 16.61 -17.18
CA GLU A 567 18.74 16.83 -15.99
C GLU A 567 20.23 16.85 -16.35
N VAL A 568 20.70 15.79 -17.01
CA VAL A 568 22.09 15.68 -17.48
C VAL A 568 22.43 16.82 -18.44
N GLN A 569 21.52 17.17 -19.36
CA GLN A 569 21.71 18.30 -20.27
C GLN A 569 21.85 19.62 -19.50
N GLN A 570 20.96 19.89 -18.54
CA GLN A 570 20.99 21.10 -17.73
C GLN A 570 22.31 21.21 -16.96
N ARG A 571 22.72 20.14 -16.26
CA ARG A 571 24.01 20.11 -15.54
C ARG A 571 25.18 20.33 -16.49
N ALA A 572 25.21 19.66 -17.65
CA ALA A 572 26.30 19.78 -18.61
C ALA A 572 26.42 21.20 -19.21
N VAL A 573 25.30 21.87 -19.47
CA VAL A 573 25.27 23.26 -19.97
C VAL A 573 25.70 24.24 -18.87
N GLU A 574 25.14 24.12 -17.66
CA GLU A 574 25.49 24.98 -16.53
C GLU A 574 26.97 24.84 -16.14
N TYR A 575 27.45 23.61 -16.01
CA TYR A 575 28.86 23.33 -15.70
C TYR A 575 29.78 23.80 -16.83
N GLY A 576 29.38 23.63 -18.09
CA GLY A 576 30.09 24.16 -19.25
C GLY A 576 30.25 25.68 -19.20
N ASN A 577 29.19 26.40 -18.83
CA ASN A 577 29.22 27.86 -18.65
C ASN A 577 30.08 28.28 -17.46
N LEU A 578 30.11 27.47 -16.38
CA LEU A 578 30.90 27.77 -15.18
C LEU A 578 32.42 27.72 -15.43
N PHE A 579 32.90 27.01 -16.45
CA PHE A 579 34.32 27.07 -16.88
C PHE A 579 34.75 28.46 -17.35
N ALA A 580 33.82 29.31 -17.81
CA ALA A 580 34.13 30.70 -18.18
C ALA A 580 34.44 31.59 -16.96
N PHE A 581 34.07 31.17 -15.74
CA PHE A 581 34.18 31.95 -14.51
C PHE A 581 34.99 31.21 -13.42
N ASP A 582 36.33 31.12 -13.58
CA ASP A 582 37.18 30.29 -12.69
C ASP A 582 37.11 30.67 -11.20
N GLN A 583 37.05 31.96 -10.86
CA GLN A 583 36.95 32.40 -9.46
C GLN A 583 35.64 31.96 -8.81
N VAL A 584 34.52 32.08 -9.54
CA VAL A 584 33.20 31.65 -9.07
C VAL A 584 33.15 30.13 -8.97
N ARG A 585 33.72 29.43 -9.95
CA ARG A 585 33.82 27.97 -9.98
C ARG A 585 34.45 27.41 -8.71
N ARG A 586 35.58 27.98 -8.26
CA ARG A 586 36.27 27.52 -7.04
C ARG A 586 35.47 27.79 -5.77
N GLY A 587 34.77 28.91 -5.68
CA GLY A 587 33.94 29.24 -4.52
C GLY A 587 32.65 28.42 -4.42
N VAL A 588 31.99 28.15 -5.55
CA VAL A 588 30.76 27.34 -5.59
C VAL A 588 31.02 25.86 -5.31
N LEU A 589 32.18 25.34 -5.74
CA LEU A 589 32.57 23.94 -5.61
C LEU A 589 33.45 23.68 -4.39
N GLU A 590 33.25 24.40 -3.30
CA GLU A 590 33.91 24.13 -2.02
C GLU A 590 33.35 22.85 -1.36
N LYS A 591 34.06 22.28 -0.39
CA LYS A 591 33.63 21.02 0.24
C LYS A 591 32.29 21.20 0.93
N MET A 592 31.36 20.27 0.67
CA MET A 592 30.04 20.34 1.28
C MET A 592 30.14 20.22 2.81
N PRO A 593 29.39 21.02 3.59
CA PRO A 593 29.36 20.88 5.03
C PRO A 593 28.77 19.52 5.43
N PRO A 594 29.28 18.88 6.51
CA PRO A 594 28.77 17.59 6.93
C PRO A 594 27.29 17.71 7.31
N PRO A 595 26.41 16.83 6.80
CA PRO A 595 24.98 16.88 7.09
C PRO A 595 24.72 16.67 8.59
N GLN A 596 23.83 17.48 9.17
CA GLN A 596 23.49 17.39 10.59
C GLN A 596 22.82 16.05 10.91
N ILE A 597 23.30 15.37 11.96
CA ILE A 597 22.71 14.14 12.48
C ILE A 597 21.47 14.53 13.30
N LYS A 598 20.31 14.68 12.66
CA LYS A 598 19.05 14.68 13.44
C LYS A 598 18.76 13.23 13.81
N GLU A 599 18.52 12.91 15.07
CA GLU A 599 18.14 11.55 15.50
C GLU A 599 16.88 11.06 14.76
N GLU A 600 16.00 11.99 14.39
CA GLU A 600 14.80 11.79 13.56
C GLU A 600 15.12 11.52 12.07
N SER A 601 16.32 11.90 11.60
CA SER A 601 16.81 11.69 10.23
C SER A 601 17.61 10.40 10.06
N ARG A 602 17.68 9.56 11.10
CA ARG A 602 18.18 8.20 10.97
C ARG A 602 17.16 7.46 10.12
N VAL A 603 17.51 7.28 8.85
CA VAL A 603 16.62 6.81 7.78
C VAL A 603 16.02 5.43 8.07
N LEU A 604 16.56 4.73 9.07
CA LEU A 604 16.28 3.35 9.40
C LEU A 604 15.67 3.21 10.80
N GLY A 605 14.50 3.83 10.99
CA GLY A 605 13.60 3.60 12.12
C GLY A 605 14.14 3.98 13.51
N ARG A 606 13.21 4.23 14.43
CA ARG A 606 13.51 4.39 15.85
C ARG A 606 14.10 3.06 16.35
N ALA A 607 15.30 3.07 16.96
CA ALA A 607 15.67 1.97 17.84
C ALA A 607 14.52 1.79 18.85
N PRO A 608 14.02 0.58 19.14
CA PRO A 608 13.03 0.42 20.20
C PRO A 608 13.67 0.87 21.50
N SER A 609 13.48 2.14 21.87
CA SER A 609 13.73 2.60 23.22
C SER A 609 12.77 1.76 24.04
N LYS A 610 13.31 0.98 24.99
CA LYS A 610 12.52 0.31 26.01
C LYS A 610 11.39 1.26 26.39
N LYS A 611 10.14 0.89 26.10
CA LYS A 611 9.00 1.57 26.71
C LYS A 611 9.23 1.38 28.20
N ALA A 612 9.74 2.42 28.86
CA ALA A 612 9.64 2.50 30.30
C ALA A 612 8.15 2.36 30.58
N LYS A 613 7.77 1.25 31.20
CA LYS A 613 6.41 1.03 31.69
C LYS A 613 6.14 2.14 32.68
N ASN A 614 5.57 3.25 32.22
CA ASN A 614 4.92 4.21 33.11
C ASN A 614 3.65 3.54 33.60
N ALA A 615 3.80 2.78 34.69
CA ALA A 615 2.72 2.34 35.53
C ALA A 615 2.05 3.58 36.12
N ASN A 616 0.95 4.00 35.53
CA ASN A 616 0.11 5.06 36.05
C ASN A 616 -0.72 4.51 37.22
N ARG A 617 -0.10 4.30 38.39
CA ARG A 617 -0.84 4.14 39.65
C ARG A 617 -1.11 5.54 40.19
N LYS A 618 -2.34 6.00 40.04
CA LYS A 618 -2.88 7.16 40.77
C LYS A 618 -2.77 6.87 42.28
N SER A 619 -1.82 7.50 42.97
CA SER A 619 -1.90 7.71 44.41
C SER A 619 -2.35 9.15 44.67
N LYS A 620 -3.46 9.27 45.42
CA LYS A 620 -3.88 10.54 46.03
C LYS A 620 -2.80 10.97 47.02
N ILE A 621 -2.33 12.22 46.92
CA ILE A 621 -1.53 12.89 47.96
C ILE A 621 -2.33 14.09 48.48
N LEU A 622 -2.51 14.12 49.80
CA LEU A 622 -2.95 15.28 50.58
C LEU A 622 -1.87 16.39 50.55
N LYS A 623 -2.31 17.65 50.45
CA LYS A 623 -1.51 18.88 50.71
C LYS A 623 -1.13 19.01 52.21
N PRO A 624 -0.40 20.05 52.65
CA PRO A 624 0.81 20.77 52.15
C PRO A 624 1.93 20.79 53.26
N THR A 625 3.11 21.42 53.16
CA THR A 625 3.41 22.83 53.52
C THR A 625 4.94 23.12 53.37
N GLU A 626 5.28 24.40 53.24
CA GLU A 626 6.56 25.07 52.99
C GLU A 626 7.64 24.92 54.09
N GLN A 627 8.89 24.65 53.69
CA GLN A 627 10.17 25.14 54.26
C GLN A 627 11.33 24.26 53.75
N ASP A 628 12.08 24.74 52.75
CA ASP A 628 13.54 24.50 52.57
C ASP A 628 14.02 25.02 51.20
N LEU A 629 13.84 26.33 50.99
CA LEU A 629 14.51 27.07 49.94
C LEU A 629 15.48 28.05 50.62
N LEU A 630 16.70 27.60 50.94
CA LEU A 630 17.89 28.43 51.23
C LEU A 630 19.07 27.54 51.68
N ASP A 631 19.87 26.99 50.75
CA ASP A 631 21.33 26.79 50.93
C ASP A 631 22.05 26.21 49.69
N ILE A 632 22.06 26.96 48.59
CA ILE A 632 22.99 26.70 47.47
C ILE A 632 23.63 28.02 47.05
N MET A 633 24.68 28.46 47.76
CA MET A 633 25.71 29.39 47.26
C MET A 633 26.96 29.33 48.18
N ASP A 634 28.01 28.56 47.83
CA ASP A 634 29.39 29.07 47.83
C ASP A 634 30.38 28.11 47.14
N SER A 635 31.49 28.67 46.65
CA SER A 635 32.39 28.15 45.60
C SER A 635 33.61 27.33 46.16
N PRO A 636 34.81 27.29 45.54
CA PRO A 636 35.28 26.24 44.61
C PRO A 636 36.69 25.63 44.94
N ALA A 637 37.16 24.73 44.06
CA ALA A 637 38.56 24.45 43.67
C ALA A 637 39.46 23.40 44.41
N ALA A 638 40.07 22.56 43.55
CA ALA A 638 41.49 22.11 43.49
C ALA A 638 42.05 20.92 44.33
N ILE A 639 42.53 19.91 43.57
CA ILE A 639 43.85 19.24 43.59
C ILE A 639 44.34 18.54 44.87
N ALA A 640 44.60 17.21 44.79
CA ALA A 640 45.88 16.53 45.08
C ALA A 640 45.72 15.07 45.57
N ALA A 641 46.40 14.13 44.89
CA ALA A 641 46.93 12.88 45.47
C ALA A 641 48.19 13.20 46.33
N PRO A 642 48.82 12.32 47.16
CA PRO A 642 48.92 10.85 47.02
C PRO A 642 49.11 9.97 48.31
N THR A 643 49.23 8.65 48.07
CA THR A 643 49.99 7.58 48.79
C THR A 643 49.65 7.15 50.23
N ASN A 644 49.21 5.88 50.40
CA ASN A 644 50.07 4.75 50.84
C ASN A 644 49.31 3.41 50.95
N GLY A 645 49.97 2.30 50.61
CA GLY A 645 49.73 0.98 51.24
C GLY A 645 49.24 -0.19 50.36
N SER A 646 50.19 -0.85 49.68
CA SER A 646 50.39 -2.32 49.57
C SER A 646 49.21 -3.33 49.59
N GLN A 647 49.19 -4.19 48.53
CA GLN A 647 49.02 -5.67 48.53
C GLN A 647 47.76 -6.28 49.23
N ALA A 648 47.05 -7.30 48.75
CA ALA A 648 47.01 -8.14 47.55
C ALA A 648 45.73 -9.02 47.65
N THR A 649 45.45 -9.80 46.60
CA THR A 649 44.72 -11.10 46.61
C THR A 649 43.24 -11.17 47.02
N ASN A 650 42.36 -11.29 46.02
CA ASN A 650 41.20 -12.22 46.02
C ASN A 650 40.75 -12.58 44.60
N SER A 651 41.71 -12.69 43.67
CA SER A 651 41.52 -13.27 42.33
C SER A 651 41.81 -14.78 42.31
N ASP A 652 41.68 -15.47 43.45
CA ASP A 652 42.06 -16.87 43.60
C ASP A 652 41.18 -17.66 44.60
N LEU A 653 39.85 -17.55 44.44
CA LEU A 653 38.86 -18.42 45.10
C LEU A 653 37.97 -19.17 44.09
N LEU A 654 38.29 -19.12 42.80
CA LEU A 654 37.67 -19.97 41.77
C LEU A 654 38.65 -20.95 41.10
N ALA A 655 39.92 -20.97 41.53
CA ALA A 655 40.89 -21.99 41.14
C ALA A 655 41.00 -23.16 42.15
N ASP A 656 40.24 -23.16 43.24
CA ASP A 656 40.25 -24.23 44.26
C ASP A 656 39.07 -25.23 44.14
N ILE A 657 38.41 -25.27 42.98
CA ILE A 657 37.47 -26.36 42.63
C ILE A 657 38.01 -27.28 41.52
N LEU A 658 39.13 -26.94 40.89
CA LEU A 658 39.75 -27.75 39.84
C LEU A 658 41.25 -27.88 40.06
N GLY A 659 41.61 -28.35 41.27
CA GLY A 659 42.97 -28.58 41.70
C GLY A 659 43.84 -29.33 40.69
N GLY A 660 45.06 -28.82 40.53
CA GLY A 660 46.17 -29.54 39.91
C GLY A 660 47.03 -30.27 40.94
N GLY A 661 47.84 -31.21 40.46
CA GLY A 661 48.91 -31.85 41.23
C GLY A 661 49.80 -32.78 40.40
N SER A 662 50.70 -32.18 39.61
CA SER A 662 52.18 -32.39 39.48
C SER A 662 52.84 -33.80 39.58
N PRO A 663 54.16 -34.01 39.28
CA PRO A 663 55.20 -33.15 38.66
C PRO A 663 56.21 -33.82 37.64
N ALA A 664 56.78 -32.97 36.74
CA ALA A 664 58.20 -32.77 36.32
C ALA A 664 59.12 -33.93 35.73
N PRO A 665 60.37 -33.66 35.27
CA PRO A 665 60.85 -33.08 33.96
C PRO A 665 61.99 -33.98 33.33
N PRO A 666 63.01 -33.54 32.53
CA PRO A 666 63.18 -32.52 31.45
C PRO A 666 63.79 -33.09 30.12
N THR A 667 63.98 -32.27 29.06
CA THR A 667 65.26 -32.03 28.28
C THR A 667 65.07 -31.49 26.84
N SER A 668 65.89 -30.47 26.48
CA SER A 668 66.50 -30.04 25.18
C SER A 668 65.74 -30.18 23.84
N GLY A 669 65.78 -29.30 22.82
CA GLY A 669 66.67 -28.19 22.45
C GLY A 669 67.02 -28.25 20.93
N SER A 670 66.76 -27.16 20.18
CA SER A 670 67.31 -26.74 18.85
C SER A 670 66.70 -27.32 17.52
N PRO A 671 67.03 -26.77 16.31
CA PRO A 671 66.32 -25.66 15.63
C PRO A 671 65.97 -25.93 14.12
N GLY A 672 65.31 -24.99 13.42
CA GLY A 672 64.96 -25.06 11.97
C GLY A 672 66.16 -24.88 11.01
N PRO A 673 66.03 -25.19 9.69
CA PRO A 673 65.72 -24.17 8.65
C PRO A 673 65.05 -24.67 7.33
N GLN A 674 64.91 -23.76 6.34
CA GLN A 674 64.17 -23.78 5.06
C GLN A 674 64.77 -24.59 3.87
N GLN A 675 63.98 -24.67 2.76
CA GLN A 675 64.31 -24.96 1.32
C GLN A 675 64.52 -26.44 0.93
N SER A 676 64.24 -26.98 -0.27
CA SER A 676 63.60 -26.58 -1.55
C SER A 676 63.58 -27.83 -2.48
N ASN A 677 62.80 -27.77 -3.58
CA ASN A 677 63.03 -28.43 -4.90
C ASN A 677 63.04 -29.98 -5.00
N ILE A 678 62.05 -30.58 -5.69
CA ILE A 678 62.01 -30.95 -7.13
C ILE A 678 62.76 -32.24 -7.47
N SER A 679 62.03 -33.11 -8.18
CA SER A 679 62.45 -34.21 -9.06
C SER A 679 62.90 -35.52 -8.40
N SER A 680 62.09 -36.58 -8.46
CA SER A 680 61.79 -37.45 -9.62
C SER A 680 62.70 -38.67 -9.62
N ILE A 681 62.11 -39.80 -9.25
CA ILE A 681 62.37 -41.08 -9.89
C ILE A 681 60.95 -41.59 -10.23
N MET A 682 60.46 -41.43 -11.47
CA MET A 682 60.64 -42.38 -12.57
C MET A 682 60.38 -43.81 -12.05
N ASP A 683 59.41 -44.57 -12.53
CA ASP A 683 59.05 -44.81 -13.92
C ASP A 683 58.17 -46.06 -13.88
N LEU A 684 57.00 -46.09 -14.52
CA LEU A 684 56.46 -47.33 -15.08
C LEU A 684 55.26 -47.07 -16.00
N PHE A 685 55.61 -46.61 -17.20
CA PHE A 685 54.89 -46.78 -18.46
C PHE A 685 53.79 -45.78 -18.85
N GLY A 686 54.24 -44.73 -19.55
CA GLY A 686 53.57 -44.24 -20.77
C GLY A 686 53.80 -45.19 -21.97
N PRO A 687 53.33 -44.83 -23.18
CA PRO A 687 53.89 -43.68 -23.89
C PRO A 687 52.84 -42.76 -24.58
N GLY A 688 53.21 -41.48 -24.76
CA GLY A 688 52.48 -40.49 -25.58
C GLY A 688 52.82 -40.57 -27.08
N PRO A 689 52.85 -39.46 -27.87
CA PRO A 689 52.53 -38.07 -27.52
C PRO A 689 51.83 -37.22 -28.63
N ALA A 690 51.60 -35.94 -28.29
CA ALA A 690 51.80 -34.72 -29.12
C ALA A 690 50.64 -34.04 -29.87
N ALA A 691 50.75 -32.71 -29.88
CA ALA A 691 49.81 -31.67 -30.25
C ALA A 691 49.76 -31.33 -31.76
N SER A 692 48.69 -30.65 -32.20
CA SER A 692 48.73 -29.45 -33.06
C SER A 692 47.31 -28.93 -33.40
N THR A 693 47.16 -27.60 -33.39
CA THR A 693 46.14 -26.82 -34.12
C THR A 693 46.39 -26.95 -35.64
N PRO A 694 45.39 -26.85 -36.56
CA PRO A 694 44.63 -25.62 -36.85
C PRO A 694 43.16 -25.81 -37.34
N SER A 695 42.42 -24.70 -37.50
CA SER A 695 41.16 -24.57 -38.29
C SER A 695 41.35 -25.09 -39.73
N PRO A 696 40.32 -25.56 -40.50
CA PRO A 696 39.14 -24.76 -40.92
C PRO A 696 37.83 -25.56 -41.15
N ALA A 697 36.75 -24.84 -41.50
CA ALA A 697 35.54 -25.42 -42.12
C ALA A 697 35.85 -26.01 -43.52
N PRO A 698 35.00 -26.88 -44.11
CA PRO A 698 33.90 -26.36 -44.94
C PRO A 698 32.60 -27.21 -45.00
N ALA A 699 31.60 -26.58 -45.61
CA ALA A 699 30.30 -27.11 -46.05
C ALA A 699 30.42 -28.25 -47.10
N SER A 700 29.39 -29.01 -47.48
CA SER A 700 28.21 -28.58 -48.25
C SER A 700 27.50 -29.79 -48.88
N ALA A 701 26.19 -29.66 -49.15
CA ALA A 701 25.46 -30.04 -50.38
C ALA A 701 23.96 -29.89 -50.05
N GLY A 702 23.17 -28.97 -50.62
CA GLY A 702 23.07 -28.56 -52.03
C GLY A 702 21.95 -29.40 -52.67
N LEU A 703 20.84 -28.87 -53.21
CA LEU A 703 20.64 -28.04 -54.41
C LEU A 703 19.13 -27.62 -54.40
N ASP A 704 18.59 -26.57 -55.04
CA ASP A 704 19.03 -25.89 -56.26
C ASP A 704 18.27 -24.57 -56.57
N ILE A 705 19.00 -23.63 -57.21
CA ILE A 705 18.67 -22.80 -58.41
C ILE A 705 17.50 -21.78 -58.37
N LEU A 706 17.59 -20.53 -58.86
CA LEU A 706 18.66 -19.68 -59.42
C LEU A 706 18.12 -18.25 -59.70
N SER A 707 18.85 -17.24 -59.19
CA SER A 707 19.14 -15.85 -59.65
C SER A 707 18.11 -14.93 -60.36
N SER A 708 18.04 -13.67 -59.91
CA SER A 708 18.64 -12.46 -60.54
C SER A 708 18.00 -11.19 -59.92
N ALA A 709 18.73 -10.39 -59.14
CA ALA A 709 19.57 -9.24 -59.52
C ALA A 709 18.81 -7.96 -59.95
N THR A 710 18.99 -6.90 -59.13
CA THR A 710 19.05 -5.47 -59.46
C THR A 710 17.84 -4.77 -60.11
N SER A 711 17.22 -3.81 -59.39
CA SER A 711 17.16 -2.37 -59.75
C SER A 711 15.96 -1.64 -59.12
N SER A 712 16.22 -0.38 -58.77
CA SER A 712 15.34 0.68 -58.26
C SER A 712 14.01 0.86 -59.02
N PRO A 713 12.90 1.26 -58.34
CA PRO A 713 11.69 1.67 -59.04
C PRO A 713 11.59 3.20 -59.21
N PRO A 714 11.35 3.67 -60.45
CA PRO A 714 10.56 4.87 -60.72
C PRO A 714 9.38 4.53 -61.66
N PRO A 715 8.57 5.49 -62.11
CA PRO A 715 7.56 6.26 -61.38
C PRO A 715 6.14 6.02 -61.97
N GLN A 716 5.07 6.18 -61.19
CA GLN A 716 3.71 6.35 -61.76
C GLN A 716 2.88 7.37 -60.96
N GLN A 717 2.67 8.52 -61.59
CA GLN A 717 1.49 9.41 -61.43
C GLN A 717 0.53 9.11 -62.62
N PRO A 718 -0.69 9.68 -62.71
CA PRO A 718 -1.66 10.09 -61.68
C PRO A 718 -3.06 9.49 -61.97
N GLN A 719 -3.88 9.22 -60.95
CA GLN A 719 -5.34 9.13 -61.14
C GLN A 719 -6.08 9.80 -59.98
N SER A 720 -6.99 10.69 -60.35
CA SER A 720 -8.03 11.34 -59.53
C SER A 720 -9.35 11.24 -60.30
N PRO A 721 -10.54 11.59 -59.75
CA PRO A 721 -11.05 11.44 -58.38
C PRO A 721 -12.51 10.89 -58.34
N ALA A 722 -12.93 10.27 -57.22
CA ALA A 722 -14.32 10.26 -56.67
C ALA A 722 -14.32 9.37 -55.40
N ALA A 723 -14.82 9.73 -54.21
CA ALA A 723 -15.97 10.56 -53.88
C ALA A 723 -15.69 11.51 -52.70
N GLN A 724 -16.34 12.67 -52.73
CA GLN A 724 -16.25 13.72 -51.71
C GLN A 724 -16.74 13.23 -50.34
N GLY A 725 -15.81 13.03 -49.40
CA GLY A 725 -16.13 13.01 -47.97
C GLY A 725 -15.87 14.39 -47.38
N GLN A 726 -16.84 14.92 -46.66
CA GLN A 726 -16.76 16.23 -46.01
C GLN A 726 -15.64 16.24 -44.96
N TRP A 727 -14.74 17.24 -45.03
CA TRP A 727 -13.69 17.44 -44.04
C TRP A 727 -14.27 18.09 -42.78
N LEU A 728 -14.15 17.41 -41.64
CA LEU A 728 -14.62 17.90 -40.35
C LEU A 728 -13.54 18.78 -39.72
N PRO A 729 -13.79 20.06 -39.39
CA PRO A 729 -12.84 20.88 -38.67
C PRO A 729 -12.67 20.37 -37.24
N CYS A 730 -11.45 20.08 -36.82
CA CYS A 730 -11.12 19.54 -35.50
C CYS A 730 -10.34 20.54 -34.62
N TYR A 731 -9.54 21.43 -35.22
CA TYR A 731 -8.76 22.45 -34.53
C TYR A 731 -8.46 23.63 -35.46
N ASN A 732 -8.58 24.86 -34.98
CA ASN A 732 -8.25 26.07 -35.74
C ASN A 732 -7.79 27.17 -34.76
N ALA A 733 -6.51 27.16 -34.39
CA ALA A 733 -5.88 28.15 -33.53
C ALA A 733 -4.35 28.12 -33.71
N ASN A 734 -3.66 29.21 -33.31
CA ASN A 734 -2.19 29.30 -33.30
C ASN A 734 -1.54 28.92 -34.64
N ASP A 735 -2.07 29.47 -35.74
CA ASP A 735 -1.60 29.27 -37.11
C ASP A 735 -1.67 27.83 -37.66
N LEU A 736 -2.35 26.92 -36.96
CA LEU A 736 -2.56 25.53 -37.37
C LEU A 736 -4.05 25.21 -37.50
N ASN A 737 -4.46 24.79 -38.70
CA ASN A 737 -5.79 24.29 -39.00
C ASN A 737 -5.75 22.76 -39.21
N VAL A 738 -6.45 22.01 -38.37
CA VAL A 738 -6.54 20.54 -38.47
C VAL A 738 -7.96 20.13 -38.85
N THR A 739 -8.09 19.44 -39.97
CA THR A 739 -9.34 18.89 -40.49
C THR A 739 -9.26 17.37 -40.60
N MET A 740 -10.37 16.65 -40.47
CA MET A 740 -10.36 15.18 -40.48
C MET A 740 -11.44 14.61 -41.40
N GLN A 741 -11.07 13.58 -42.18
CA GLN A 741 -11.98 12.82 -43.03
C GLN A 741 -12.06 11.37 -42.54
N ILE A 742 -13.28 10.82 -42.44
CA ILE A 742 -13.52 9.47 -41.94
C ILE A 742 -14.08 8.60 -43.07
N GLN A 743 -13.44 7.46 -43.33
CA GLN A 743 -13.89 6.43 -44.28
C GLN A 743 -14.18 5.12 -43.52
N ARG A 744 -15.36 4.52 -43.77
CA ARG A 744 -15.77 3.24 -43.18
C ARG A 744 -15.70 2.15 -44.25
N ASN A 745 -14.92 1.10 -44.00
CA ASN A 745 -14.84 -0.06 -44.90
C ASN A 745 -15.82 -1.16 -44.47
N ALA A 746 -16.30 -1.95 -45.44
CA ALA A 746 -17.34 -2.98 -45.27
C ALA A 746 -17.02 -4.08 -44.23
N ALA A 747 -15.76 -4.19 -43.78
CA ALA A 747 -15.29 -5.17 -42.79
C ALA A 747 -15.26 -4.64 -41.33
N GLY A 748 -15.82 -3.46 -41.05
CA GLY A 748 -15.85 -2.88 -39.69
C GLY A 748 -14.53 -2.23 -39.23
N LEU A 749 -13.63 -1.94 -40.17
CA LEU A 749 -12.44 -1.13 -39.99
C LEU A 749 -12.76 0.32 -40.37
N ILE A 750 -12.53 1.27 -39.45
CA ILE A 750 -12.69 2.70 -39.71
C ILE A 750 -11.30 3.32 -39.92
N GLN A 751 -11.09 3.98 -41.05
CA GLN A 751 -9.89 4.75 -41.34
C GLN A 751 -10.23 6.24 -41.22
N ALA A 752 -9.52 6.97 -40.36
CA ALA A 752 -9.63 8.43 -40.27
C ALA A 752 -8.31 9.07 -40.69
N VAL A 753 -8.39 10.12 -41.50
CA VAL A 753 -7.24 10.88 -42.02
C VAL A 753 -7.34 12.30 -41.47
N ALA A 754 -6.39 12.70 -40.64
CA ALA A 754 -6.24 14.07 -40.19
C ALA A 754 -5.29 14.82 -41.13
N ARG A 755 -5.67 16.03 -41.53
CA ARG A 755 -4.91 16.96 -42.38
C ARG A 755 -4.57 18.18 -41.55
N PHE A 756 -3.30 18.47 -41.44
CA PHE A 756 -2.72 19.63 -40.76
C PHE A 756 -2.33 20.65 -41.83
N HIS A 757 -2.84 21.86 -41.71
CA HIS A 757 -2.56 22.98 -42.62
C HIS A 757 -2.01 24.16 -41.81
N ASN A 758 -0.81 24.61 -42.15
CA ASN A 758 -0.23 25.81 -41.54
C ASN A 758 -0.75 27.06 -42.24
N THR A 759 -1.54 27.87 -41.54
CA THR A 759 -2.12 29.13 -42.04
C THR A 759 -1.22 30.35 -41.76
N GLY A 760 -0.13 30.18 -41.00
CA GLY A 760 0.80 31.24 -40.64
C GLY A 760 1.98 31.40 -41.59
N SER A 761 2.77 32.46 -41.36
CA SER A 761 3.97 32.79 -42.15
C SER A 761 5.26 32.13 -41.64
N VAL A 762 5.18 31.32 -40.59
CA VAL A 762 6.32 30.74 -39.86
C VAL A 762 6.21 29.20 -39.86
N PRO A 763 7.32 28.44 -40.04
CA PRO A 763 7.27 26.97 -40.01
C PRO A 763 6.96 26.43 -38.61
N LEU A 764 6.10 25.40 -38.55
CA LEU A 764 5.74 24.68 -37.32
C LEU A 764 6.51 23.36 -37.26
N SER A 765 7.09 23.01 -36.11
CA SER A 765 7.88 21.78 -35.92
C SER A 765 7.27 20.83 -34.89
N GLY A 766 7.49 19.52 -35.06
CA GLY A 766 7.02 18.49 -34.12
C GLY A 766 5.50 18.31 -34.09
N ALA A 767 4.81 18.51 -35.22
CA ALA A 767 3.37 18.34 -35.31
C ALA A 767 2.96 16.86 -35.19
N GLY A 768 2.18 16.53 -34.16
CA GLY A 768 1.71 15.16 -33.92
C GLY A 768 0.31 15.09 -33.30
N LEU A 769 -0.49 14.13 -33.78
CA LEU A 769 -1.81 13.80 -33.22
C LEU A 769 -1.72 12.52 -32.37
N GLN A 770 -2.05 12.61 -31.09
CA GLN A 770 -2.34 11.45 -30.26
C GLN A 770 -3.84 11.21 -30.26
N ALA A 771 -4.26 9.95 -30.36
CA ALA A 771 -5.67 9.56 -30.31
C ALA A 771 -5.89 8.44 -29.28
N ALA A 772 -7.04 8.45 -28.62
CA ALA A 772 -7.46 7.40 -27.70
C ALA A 772 -8.89 6.93 -28.02
N VAL A 773 -9.10 5.61 -27.92
CA VAL A 773 -10.39 4.94 -28.13
C VAL A 773 -10.80 4.16 -26.87
N PRO A 774 -12.09 3.87 -26.65
CA PRO A 774 -12.54 3.03 -25.54
C PRO A 774 -11.84 1.66 -25.52
N LYS A 775 -11.64 1.06 -24.33
CA LYS A 775 -10.95 -0.24 -24.15
C LYS A 775 -11.51 -1.40 -24.99
N THR A 776 -12.73 -1.27 -25.50
CA THR A 776 -13.38 -2.25 -26.39
C THR A 776 -12.92 -2.17 -27.85
N GLN A 777 -12.11 -1.18 -28.23
CA GLN A 777 -11.66 -0.92 -29.59
C GLN A 777 -10.12 -0.95 -29.66
N LYS A 778 -9.56 -1.34 -30.81
CA LYS A 778 -8.11 -1.28 -31.06
C LYS A 778 -7.80 -0.14 -32.02
N LEU A 779 -6.93 0.77 -31.60
CA LEU A 779 -6.44 1.91 -32.39
C LEU A 779 -5.01 1.63 -32.86
N GLN A 780 -4.77 1.85 -34.15
CA GLN A 780 -3.44 1.89 -34.75
C GLN A 780 -3.24 3.29 -35.36
N LEU A 781 -2.27 4.04 -34.84
CA LEU A 781 -1.91 5.36 -35.34
C LEU A 781 -0.67 5.23 -36.22
N LEU A 782 -0.73 5.73 -37.46
CA LEU A 782 0.42 5.75 -38.37
C LEU A 782 1.24 7.04 -38.16
N PRO A 783 2.56 7.01 -38.44
CA PRO A 783 3.40 8.20 -38.35
C PRO A 783 2.91 9.30 -39.29
N ILE A 784 3.16 10.55 -38.91
CA ILE A 784 2.85 11.72 -39.75
C ILE A 784 3.82 11.76 -40.95
N ALA A 785 3.34 12.24 -42.11
CA ALA A 785 4.14 12.26 -43.33
C ALA A 785 5.36 13.21 -43.28
N SER A 786 5.28 14.28 -42.49
CA SER A 786 6.39 15.19 -42.18
C SER A 786 6.12 15.86 -40.85
N GLU A 787 7.12 15.90 -39.96
CA GLU A 787 7.05 16.54 -38.64
C GLU A 787 7.25 18.06 -38.72
N GLU A 788 7.78 18.57 -39.83
CA GLU A 788 7.90 19.99 -40.13
C GLU A 788 6.84 20.42 -41.16
N ILE A 789 6.06 21.45 -40.81
CA ILE A 789 5.02 22.03 -41.66
C ILE A 789 5.43 23.47 -42.02
N GLY A 790 5.91 23.66 -43.24
CA GLY A 790 6.24 24.97 -43.79
C GLY A 790 5.02 25.90 -43.94
N PRO A 791 5.23 27.21 -44.15
CA PRO A 791 4.15 28.18 -44.32
C PRO A 791 3.25 27.82 -45.52
N GLY A 792 1.95 27.67 -45.30
CA GLY A 792 0.98 27.28 -46.34
C GLY A 792 1.05 25.82 -46.80
N SER A 793 1.93 24.99 -46.21
CA SER A 793 2.02 23.57 -46.55
C SER A 793 1.04 22.72 -45.73
N GLU A 794 0.81 21.50 -46.20
CA GLU A 794 -0.11 20.57 -45.57
C GLU A 794 0.51 19.19 -45.40
N THR A 795 0.23 18.57 -44.26
CA THR A 795 0.64 17.20 -43.96
C THR A 795 -0.55 16.39 -43.48
N THR A 796 -0.49 15.06 -43.64
CA THR A 796 -1.58 14.18 -43.21
C THR A 796 -1.10 13.08 -42.28
N GLN A 797 -1.94 12.69 -41.33
CA GLN A 797 -1.72 11.56 -40.44
C GLN A 797 -2.93 10.62 -40.47
N VAL A 798 -2.68 9.32 -40.65
CA VAL A 798 -3.73 8.30 -40.80
C VAL A 798 -3.87 7.49 -39.52
N MET A 799 -5.10 7.23 -39.10
CA MET A 799 -5.41 6.33 -37.99
C MET A 799 -6.40 5.25 -38.42
N ARG A 800 -6.22 4.03 -37.92
CA ARG A 800 -7.09 2.87 -38.17
C ARG A 800 -7.68 2.38 -36.85
N VAL A 801 -9.01 2.33 -36.77
CA VAL A 801 -9.76 1.84 -35.61
C VAL A 801 -10.51 0.57 -35.98
N SER A 802 -10.29 -0.51 -35.23
CA SER A 802 -10.94 -1.81 -35.42
C SER A 802 -11.81 -2.18 -34.22
N GLY A 803 -12.89 -2.92 -34.48
CA GLY A 803 -13.83 -3.39 -33.45
C GLY A 803 -14.98 -2.43 -33.13
N CYS A 804 -15.24 -1.43 -33.98
CA CYS A 804 -16.32 -0.46 -33.78
C CYS A 804 -17.63 -0.96 -34.42
N LYS A 805 -18.61 -1.35 -33.62
CA LYS A 805 -19.98 -1.73 -34.08
C LYS A 805 -21.01 -0.59 -33.94
N GLY A 806 -20.59 0.59 -33.47
CA GLY A 806 -21.45 1.74 -33.14
C GLY A 806 -20.80 3.11 -33.47
N PRO A 807 -21.26 4.24 -32.90
CA PRO A 807 -20.65 5.55 -33.15
C PRO A 807 -19.21 5.61 -32.62
N LEU A 808 -18.30 6.11 -33.46
CA LEU A 808 -16.88 6.24 -33.13
C LEU A 808 -16.68 7.39 -32.14
N ARG A 809 -16.21 7.08 -30.93
CA ARG A 809 -15.80 8.06 -29.92
C ARG A 809 -14.27 8.11 -29.85
N LEU A 810 -13.70 9.24 -30.20
CA LEU A 810 -12.24 9.49 -30.22
C LEU A 810 -11.92 10.66 -29.29
N ARG A 811 -10.87 10.52 -28.48
CA ARG A 811 -10.24 11.66 -27.78
C ARG A 811 -8.93 11.97 -28.48
N LEU A 812 -8.77 13.20 -28.94
CA LEU A 812 -7.59 13.67 -29.69
C LEU A 812 -6.76 14.61 -28.81
N ARG A 813 -5.44 14.56 -28.95
CA ARG A 813 -4.48 15.52 -28.37
C ARG A 813 -3.50 15.92 -29.47
N ILE A 814 -3.37 17.22 -29.71
CA ILE A 814 -2.48 17.78 -30.72
C ILE A 814 -1.30 18.41 -30.00
N ALA A 815 -0.09 18.17 -30.49
CA ALA A 815 1.13 18.82 -30.02
C ALA A 815 1.89 19.36 -31.23
N PHE A 816 2.39 20.60 -31.13
CA PHE A 816 3.29 21.20 -32.12
C PHE A 816 4.11 22.31 -31.45
N SER A 817 5.23 22.69 -32.04
CA SER A 817 6.09 23.77 -31.58
C SER A 817 5.96 24.97 -32.51
N HIS A 818 5.64 26.13 -31.93
CA HIS A 818 5.56 27.40 -32.64
C HIS A 818 6.79 28.26 -32.27
N PRO A 819 7.55 28.82 -33.24
CA PRO A 819 8.81 29.52 -32.94
C PRO A 819 8.70 30.73 -31.99
N ALA A 820 7.53 31.38 -31.91
CA ALA A 820 7.28 32.48 -30.97
C ALA A 820 6.62 32.05 -29.64
N ALA A 821 6.04 30.84 -29.55
CA ALA A 821 5.23 30.41 -28.41
C ALA A 821 5.72 29.11 -27.73
N GLY A 822 6.83 28.53 -28.20
CA GLY A 822 7.37 27.27 -27.69
C GLY A 822 6.49 26.06 -28.03
N GLN A 823 6.60 25.00 -27.22
CA GLN A 823 5.81 23.78 -27.39
C GLN A 823 4.35 24.04 -27.01
N VAL A 824 3.49 24.21 -28.00
CA VAL A 824 2.04 24.33 -27.83
C VAL A 824 1.49 22.91 -27.65
N VAL A 825 1.57 22.43 -26.41
CA VAL A 825 0.77 21.31 -25.93
C VAL A 825 -0.48 21.91 -25.34
N ASP A 826 -1.65 21.56 -25.89
CA ASP A 826 -2.93 22.03 -25.35
C ASP A 826 -3.05 21.63 -23.87
N GLN A 827 -2.78 22.57 -22.94
CA GLN A 827 -3.12 22.55 -21.51
C GLN A 827 -2.65 23.80 -20.72
N ASN A 828 -3.63 24.60 -20.28
CA ASN A 828 -3.50 25.68 -19.29
C ASN A 828 -3.12 25.13 -17.90
N LEU A 829 -1.84 25.08 -17.56
CA LEU A 829 -1.37 24.74 -16.21
C LEU A 829 -0.96 26.04 -15.50
N HIS A 830 -1.55 26.31 -14.34
CA HIS A 830 -1.31 27.52 -13.56
C HIS A 830 -0.56 27.19 -12.27
N GLU A 831 0.38 28.06 -11.89
CA GLU A 831 1.09 27.94 -10.61
C GLU A 831 0.39 28.74 -9.52
N VAL A 832 0.15 28.10 -8.38
CA VAL A 832 -0.57 28.66 -7.23
C VAL A 832 0.17 28.38 -5.94
N ARG A 833 0.08 29.30 -4.99
CA ARG A 833 0.72 29.19 -3.67
C ARG A 833 -0.33 28.87 -2.61
N LEU A 834 -0.05 27.89 -1.75
CA LEU A 834 -0.89 27.61 -0.60
C LEU A 834 -0.74 28.71 0.46
N SER A 835 -1.72 29.61 0.57
CA SER A 835 -1.61 30.81 1.43
C SER A 835 -2.27 30.64 2.79
N ARG A 836 -3.38 29.90 2.86
CA ARG A 836 -4.15 29.72 4.11
C ARG A 836 -4.82 28.36 4.18
N ILE A 837 -4.90 27.81 5.39
CA ILE A 837 -5.57 26.54 5.71
C ILE A 837 -6.50 26.79 6.90
N ASP A 838 -7.80 26.57 6.72
CA ASP A 838 -8.80 26.69 7.79
C ASP A 838 -9.44 25.31 8.05
N GLN A 839 -9.46 24.86 9.31
CA GLN A 839 -10.08 23.59 9.70
C GLN A 839 -11.58 23.80 9.94
N VAL A 840 -12.45 23.21 9.12
CA VAL A 840 -13.92 23.37 9.24
C VAL A 840 -14.50 22.36 10.21
N ASN A 841 -14.10 21.09 10.10
CA ASN A 841 -14.48 20.02 11.03
C ASN A 841 -13.39 18.94 11.11
N GLU A 842 -13.59 17.86 11.85
CA GLU A 842 -12.60 16.77 12.01
C GLU A 842 -12.15 16.15 10.67
N ARG A 843 -12.97 16.23 9.61
CA ARG A 843 -12.75 15.53 8.33
C ARG A 843 -12.63 16.43 7.11
N VAL A 844 -12.74 17.75 7.23
CA VAL A 844 -12.72 18.71 6.10
C VAL A 844 -11.87 19.94 6.43
N ARG A 845 -10.95 20.28 5.52
CA ARG A 845 -10.12 21.49 5.55
C ARG A 845 -10.41 22.37 4.33
N LEU A 846 -10.41 23.69 4.54
CA LEU A 846 -10.42 24.70 3.49
C LEU A 846 -9.00 25.15 3.18
N PHE A 847 -8.69 25.29 1.90
CA PHE A 847 -7.40 25.72 1.40
C PHE A 847 -7.58 26.93 0.49
N ARG A 848 -6.82 27.99 0.76
CA ARG A 848 -6.72 29.17 -0.11
C ARG A 848 -5.44 29.08 -0.93
N LEU A 849 -5.62 29.20 -2.25
CA LEU A 849 -4.57 29.12 -3.25
C LEU A 849 -4.44 30.48 -3.94
N ASP A 850 -3.38 31.21 -3.62
CA ASP A 850 -3.11 32.51 -4.25
C ASP A 850 -2.49 32.29 -5.64
N LEU A 851 -2.98 33.04 -6.63
CA LEU A 851 -2.52 32.90 -8.01
C LEU A 851 -1.20 33.66 -8.20
N VAL A 852 -0.16 32.94 -8.68
CA VAL A 852 1.17 33.54 -8.89
C VAL A 852 1.27 34.26 -10.24
N ALA A 853 0.52 33.81 -11.25
CA ALA A 853 0.51 34.42 -12.58
C ALA A 853 -0.91 34.53 -13.17
N GLY A 854 -1.37 35.78 -13.33
CA GLY A 854 -2.57 36.16 -14.06
C GLY A 854 -3.91 35.72 -13.43
N PRO A 855 -5.03 36.37 -13.80
CA PRO A 855 -6.35 35.93 -13.38
C PRO A 855 -6.75 34.63 -14.10
N ILE A 856 -7.21 33.62 -13.36
CA ILE A 856 -7.71 32.37 -13.93
C ILE A 856 -9.21 32.51 -14.21
N LYS A 857 -9.61 32.28 -15.46
CA LYS A 857 -11.02 32.20 -15.85
C LYS A 857 -11.53 30.78 -15.61
N PHE A 858 -12.56 30.65 -14.77
CA PHE A 858 -13.31 29.41 -14.57
C PHE A 858 -14.80 29.71 -14.42
N LEU A 859 -15.63 28.70 -14.65
CA LEU A 859 -17.08 28.76 -14.41
C LEU A 859 -17.41 28.11 -13.06
N PRO A 860 -18.39 28.63 -12.31
CA PRO A 860 -18.75 28.09 -11.01
C PRO A 860 -19.25 26.64 -11.16
N GLY A 861 -18.86 25.79 -10.21
CA GLY A 861 -19.09 24.34 -10.24
C GLY A 861 -17.93 23.50 -10.82
N GLN A 862 -16.92 24.13 -11.44
CA GLN A 862 -15.73 23.44 -11.93
C GLN A 862 -14.81 22.97 -10.78
N TRP A 863 -13.94 22.01 -11.09
CA TRP A 863 -12.91 21.48 -10.21
C TRP A 863 -11.49 21.85 -10.66
N LEU A 864 -10.52 21.68 -9.77
CA LEU A 864 -9.09 21.77 -10.06
C LEU A 864 -8.47 20.39 -10.06
N ASP A 865 -7.75 20.06 -11.12
CA ASP A 865 -6.73 19.02 -11.11
C ASP A 865 -5.48 19.61 -10.45
N THR A 866 -5.25 19.25 -9.18
CA THR A 866 -4.12 19.72 -8.38
C THR A 866 -2.97 18.72 -8.47
N TYR A 867 -1.85 19.20 -8.99
CA TYR A 867 -0.58 18.50 -9.10
C TYR A 867 0.31 18.90 -7.94
N ILE A 868 0.68 17.90 -7.14
CA ILE A 868 1.42 18.07 -5.90
C ILE A 868 2.86 17.62 -6.11
N PRO A 869 3.87 18.34 -5.55
CA PRO A 869 5.26 17.91 -5.61
C PRO A 869 5.47 16.49 -5.06
N GLY A 870 6.07 15.61 -5.87
CA GLY A 870 6.39 14.23 -5.49
C GLY A 870 5.25 13.21 -5.68
N VAL A 871 4.09 13.62 -6.19
CA VAL A 871 2.97 12.71 -6.49
C VAL A 871 2.71 12.67 -7.99
N SER A 872 2.77 11.48 -8.60
CA SER A 872 2.65 11.32 -10.06
C SER A 872 1.22 11.51 -10.60
N LYS A 873 0.21 11.37 -9.74
CA LYS A 873 -1.22 11.48 -10.07
C LYS A 873 -1.81 12.79 -9.56
N ALA A 874 -2.52 13.52 -10.41
CA ALA A 874 -3.26 14.72 -9.98
C ALA A 874 -4.49 14.36 -9.15
N GLY A 875 -4.80 15.17 -8.14
CA GLY A 875 -6.04 15.08 -7.35
C GLY A 875 -7.09 16.06 -7.87
N GLY A 876 -8.31 15.59 -8.12
CA GLY A 876 -9.43 16.44 -8.51
C GLY A 876 -10.17 16.99 -7.29
N PHE A 877 -10.23 18.31 -7.13
CA PHE A 877 -10.90 18.98 -6.00
C PHE A 877 -11.80 20.11 -6.47
N THR A 878 -13.05 20.18 -6.02
CA THR A 878 -14.00 21.22 -6.45
C THR A 878 -13.59 22.61 -6.01
N ILE A 879 -13.78 23.61 -6.88
CA ILE A 879 -13.61 25.02 -6.52
C ILE A 879 -14.83 25.48 -5.73
N THR A 880 -14.60 26.07 -4.55
CA THR A 880 -15.67 26.59 -3.67
C THR A 880 -15.80 28.11 -3.72
N SER A 881 -14.78 28.81 -4.22
CA SER A 881 -14.82 30.26 -4.45
C SER A 881 -15.67 30.62 -5.68
N GLY A 882 -16.20 31.84 -5.69
CA GLY A 882 -16.83 32.41 -6.89
C GLY A 882 -15.77 32.82 -7.92
N PRO A 883 -16.10 32.85 -9.24
CA PRO A 883 -15.20 33.31 -10.29
C PRO A 883 -14.60 34.70 -10.06
N SER A 884 -15.34 35.60 -9.39
CA SER A 884 -14.85 36.95 -9.08
C SER A 884 -13.60 36.94 -8.19
N ALA A 885 -13.45 35.95 -7.31
CA ALA A 885 -12.30 35.84 -6.41
C ALA A 885 -10.98 35.55 -7.16
N ALA A 886 -11.05 34.83 -8.29
CA ALA A 886 -9.90 34.58 -9.15
C ALA A 886 -9.63 35.70 -10.16
N LEU A 887 -10.60 36.60 -10.35
CA LEU A 887 -10.52 37.77 -11.22
C LEU A 887 -10.21 39.08 -10.46
N ALA A 888 -10.15 39.05 -9.14
CA ALA A 888 -9.92 40.23 -8.31
C ALA A 888 -8.56 40.87 -8.58
N ASN A 889 -8.53 42.19 -8.78
CA ASN A 889 -7.29 42.95 -9.04
C ASN A 889 -6.34 42.98 -7.82
N THR A 890 -6.87 42.76 -6.62
CA THR A 890 -6.13 42.79 -5.35
C THR A 890 -6.16 41.39 -4.74
N SER A 891 -5.07 40.63 -4.88
CA SER A 891 -4.88 39.25 -4.39
C SER A 891 -5.88 38.20 -4.94
N PRO A 892 -5.80 37.83 -6.23
CA PRO A 892 -6.64 36.80 -6.81
C PRO A 892 -6.35 35.41 -6.21
N TYR A 893 -7.39 34.68 -5.82
CA TYR A 893 -7.26 33.36 -5.17
C TYR A 893 -8.33 32.35 -5.61
N LEU A 894 -8.01 31.07 -5.43
CA LEU A 894 -8.93 29.93 -5.54
C LEU A 894 -9.11 29.30 -4.16
N GLU A 895 -10.30 28.81 -3.87
CA GLU A 895 -10.61 28.12 -2.62
C GLU A 895 -11.02 26.68 -2.90
N LEU A 896 -10.47 25.74 -2.12
CA LEU A 896 -10.78 24.31 -2.17
C LEU A 896 -11.22 23.81 -0.81
N ALA A 897 -12.27 22.99 -0.76
CA ALA A 897 -12.63 22.20 0.41
C ALA A 897 -12.25 20.74 0.19
N VAL A 898 -11.34 20.20 1.00
CA VAL A 898 -10.81 18.84 0.84
C VAL A 898 -11.13 17.99 2.06
N GLN A 899 -11.79 16.86 1.82
CA GLN A 899 -12.08 15.85 2.82
C GLN A 899 -10.87 14.95 3.06
N GLU A 900 -10.67 14.51 4.30
CA GLU A 900 -9.65 13.53 4.66
C GLU A 900 -9.87 12.22 3.88
N SER A 901 -8.88 11.84 3.07
CA SER A 901 -8.89 10.61 2.28
C SER A 901 -7.48 10.05 2.19
N PRO A 902 -7.11 9.08 3.06
CA PRO A 902 -5.77 8.50 3.06
C PRO A 902 -5.48 7.63 1.82
N GLU A 903 -6.52 7.16 1.13
CA GLU A 903 -6.39 6.36 -0.10
C GLU A 903 -6.01 7.20 -1.34
N ASN A 904 -6.28 8.50 -1.31
CA ASN A 904 -5.99 9.42 -2.41
C ASN A 904 -4.70 10.19 -2.11
N GLU A 905 -3.58 9.83 -2.75
CA GLU A 905 -2.25 10.39 -2.45
C GLU A 905 -2.21 11.94 -2.41
N PRO A 906 -2.84 12.68 -3.36
CA PRO A 906 -2.94 14.12 -3.27
C PRO A 906 -3.72 14.65 -2.06
N ALA A 907 -4.82 13.98 -1.68
CA ALA A 907 -5.60 14.38 -0.51
C ALA A 907 -4.83 14.10 0.78
N ALA A 908 -4.15 12.95 0.87
CA ALA A 908 -3.26 12.61 1.99
C ALA A 908 -2.12 13.62 2.15
N TRP A 909 -1.58 14.15 1.05
CA TRP A 909 -0.57 15.20 1.08
C TRP A 909 -1.12 16.53 1.63
N LEU A 910 -2.30 16.96 1.17
CA LEU A 910 -2.96 18.18 1.68
C LEU A 910 -3.36 18.07 3.17
N TRP A 911 -3.48 16.85 3.68
CA TRP A 911 -3.78 16.57 5.09
C TRP A 911 -2.55 16.48 6.02
N ARG A 912 -1.33 16.70 5.49
CA ARG A 912 -0.12 16.88 6.31
C ARG A 912 -0.27 18.04 7.31
N PRO A 913 0.56 18.10 8.37
CA PRO A 913 0.53 19.21 9.31
C PRO A 913 0.66 20.56 8.59
N ALA A 914 -0.20 21.53 8.93
CA ALA A 914 -0.28 22.82 8.22
C ALA A 914 1.08 23.54 8.12
N ARG A 915 1.92 23.41 9.15
CA ARG A 915 3.29 23.95 9.20
C ARG A 915 4.23 23.43 8.09
N ASP A 916 3.95 22.24 7.54
CA ASP A 916 4.82 21.57 6.56
C ASP A 916 4.41 21.87 5.11
N ILE A 917 3.19 22.39 4.90
CA ILE A 917 2.62 22.58 3.55
C ILE A 917 2.25 24.05 3.25
N LEU A 918 2.11 24.90 4.26
CA LEU A 918 1.77 26.30 4.07
C LEU A 918 2.94 27.04 3.39
N GLY A 919 2.65 27.74 2.29
CA GLY A 919 3.64 28.43 1.46
C GLY A 919 4.15 27.62 0.26
N GLU A 920 3.84 26.32 0.17
CA GLU A 920 4.25 25.46 -0.94
C GLU A 920 3.59 25.86 -2.27
N MET A 921 4.31 25.59 -3.36
CA MET A 921 3.88 25.86 -4.73
C MET A 921 3.21 24.61 -5.33
N LEU A 922 1.99 24.78 -5.83
CA LEU A 922 1.20 23.74 -6.48
C LEU A 922 0.94 24.13 -7.94
N ARG A 923 0.72 23.13 -8.80
CA ARG A 923 0.29 23.34 -10.18
C ARG A 923 -1.15 22.90 -10.31
N VAL A 924 -2.00 23.74 -10.87
CA VAL A 924 -3.44 23.46 -11.00
C VAL A 924 -3.92 23.62 -12.43
N ARG A 925 -4.90 22.81 -12.81
CA ARG A 925 -5.65 22.95 -14.07
C ARG A 925 -7.14 22.94 -13.77
N VAL A 926 -7.87 23.88 -14.37
CA VAL A 926 -9.34 23.92 -14.27
C VAL A 926 -9.94 22.83 -15.15
N GLY A 927 -10.85 22.03 -14.57
CA GLY A 927 -11.57 20.95 -15.21
C GLY A 927 -13.03 20.90 -14.76
N GLY A 928 -13.84 20.05 -15.40
CA GLY A 928 -15.24 19.85 -15.03
C GLY A 928 -16.24 20.44 -16.03
N LYS A 929 -17.34 19.71 -16.19
CA LYS A 929 -18.49 20.06 -17.06
C LYS A 929 -19.74 20.44 -16.25
N PHE A 930 -19.66 20.35 -14.93
CA PHE A 930 -20.73 20.73 -14.02
C PHE A 930 -20.65 22.24 -13.79
N ILE A 931 -21.35 23.01 -14.62
CA ILE A 931 -21.19 24.47 -14.69
C ILE A 931 -22.52 25.20 -14.51
N PHE A 932 -22.43 26.44 -14.02
CA PHE A 932 -23.53 27.39 -13.99
C PHE A 932 -23.09 28.71 -14.68
N PRO A 933 -23.94 29.37 -15.49
CA PRO A 933 -25.25 28.92 -15.98
C PRO A 933 -25.13 27.70 -16.92
N PRO A 934 -26.21 26.92 -17.10
CA PRO A 934 -26.21 25.81 -18.05
C PRO A 934 -26.10 26.32 -19.49
N ALA A 935 -25.72 25.43 -20.42
CA ALA A 935 -25.46 25.79 -21.82
C ALA A 935 -26.68 26.43 -22.54
N GLU A 936 -27.89 26.23 -22.03
CA GLU A 936 -29.14 26.77 -22.56
C GLU A 936 -29.51 28.16 -22.00
N GLY A 937 -28.68 28.75 -21.13
CA GLY A 937 -28.89 30.07 -20.53
C GLY A 937 -29.29 30.04 -19.05
N ALA A 938 -29.46 31.22 -18.43
CA ALA A 938 -29.78 31.32 -17.00
C ALA A 938 -31.24 30.88 -16.71
N PRO A 939 -31.47 29.91 -15.80
CA PRO A 939 -32.80 29.41 -15.46
C PRO A 939 -33.59 30.41 -14.59
N LYS A 940 -34.92 30.35 -14.66
CA LYS A 940 -35.81 31.19 -13.83
C LYS A 940 -35.87 30.70 -12.38
N LYS A 941 -35.82 29.38 -12.16
CA LYS A 941 -35.83 28.74 -10.84
C LYS A 941 -34.71 27.69 -10.76
N VAL A 942 -33.97 27.66 -9.66
CA VAL A 942 -32.88 26.70 -9.45
C VAL A 942 -33.12 25.91 -8.17
N VAL A 943 -33.01 24.59 -8.26
CA VAL A 943 -33.05 23.69 -7.09
C VAL A 943 -31.67 23.07 -6.91
N PHE A 944 -30.99 23.42 -5.83
CA PHE A 944 -29.72 22.83 -5.41
C PHE A 944 -29.97 21.71 -4.42
N VAL A 945 -29.50 20.50 -4.73
CA VAL A 945 -29.59 19.32 -3.86
C VAL A 945 -28.18 18.84 -3.52
N ALA A 946 -27.74 19.11 -2.29
CA ALA A 946 -26.42 18.76 -1.78
C ALA A 946 -26.47 17.59 -0.79
N GLY A 947 -25.53 16.65 -0.91
CA GLY A 947 -25.27 15.60 0.07
C GLY A 947 -23.84 15.66 0.62
N GLY A 948 -23.66 15.94 1.91
CA GLY A 948 -22.35 16.02 2.57
C GLY A 948 -21.39 16.97 1.84
N VAL A 949 -20.20 16.49 1.44
CA VAL A 949 -19.19 17.28 0.70
C VAL A 949 -19.61 17.63 -0.73
N GLY A 950 -20.68 17.03 -1.27
CA GLY A 950 -21.27 17.43 -2.56
C GLY A 950 -21.82 18.86 -2.58
N VAL A 951 -21.84 19.54 -1.43
CA VAL A 951 -22.19 20.97 -1.31
C VAL A 951 -21.17 21.91 -1.99
N ASN A 952 -19.91 21.47 -2.13
CA ASN A 952 -18.79 22.29 -2.64
C ASN A 952 -19.07 23.00 -3.98
N PRO A 953 -19.44 22.31 -5.08
CA PRO A 953 -19.74 22.98 -6.35
C PRO A 953 -20.95 23.93 -6.24
N LEU A 954 -21.95 23.55 -5.43
CA LEU A 954 -23.19 24.33 -5.30
C LEU A 954 -22.96 25.65 -4.56
N VAL A 955 -22.01 25.70 -3.62
CA VAL A 955 -21.62 26.93 -2.92
C VAL A 955 -20.90 27.90 -3.84
N SER A 956 -20.08 27.41 -4.78
CA SER A 956 -19.47 28.24 -5.82
C SER A 956 -20.54 28.85 -6.74
N MET A 957 -21.53 28.06 -7.15
CA MET A 957 -22.68 28.54 -7.93
C MET A 957 -23.53 29.56 -7.17
N LEU A 958 -23.83 29.29 -5.88
CA LEU A 958 -24.59 30.20 -5.02
C LEU A 958 -23.87 31.54 -4.81
N SER A 959 -22.55 31.50 -4.59
CA SER A 959 -21.72 32.70 -4.46
C SER A 959 -21.73 33.53 -5.75
N TYR A 960 -21.63 32.89 -6.91
CA TYR A 960 -21.71 33.57 -8.21
C TYR A 960 -23.08 34.23 -8.45
N ILE A 961 -24.18 33.58 -8.03
CA ILE A 961 -25.53 34.17 -8.08
C ILE A 961 -25.61 35.40 -7.18
N ALA A 962 -25.10 35.32 -5.95
CA ALA A 962 -25.09 36.41 -4.97
C ALA A 962 -24.24 37.62 -5.42
N GLU A 963 -23.21 37.39 -6.25
CA GLU A 963 -22.33 38.43 -6.80
C GLU A 963 -22.93 39.14 -8.04
N GLY A 964 -24.16 38.79 -8.45
CA GLY A 964 -24.85 39.39 -9.59
C GLY A 964 -24.64 38.66 -10.93
N GLY A 965 -23.92 37.54 -10.94
CA GLY A 965 -23.72 36.69 -12.12
C GLY A 965 -24.98 35.91 -12.56
N GLY A 966 -26.01 35.86 -11.72
CA GLY A 966 -27.28 35.18 -11.96
C GLY A 966 -28.42 36.08 -12.45
N GLN A 967 -28.15 37.12 -13.26
CA GLN A 967 -29.22 37.96 -13.83
C GLN A 967 -30.24 37.10 -14.59
N GLY A 968 -31.45 36.94 -14.02
CA GLY A 968 -32.52 36.10 -14.57
C GLY A 968 -33.03 35.00 -13.63
N VAL A 969 -32.30 34.66 -12.56
CA VAL A 969 -32.74 33.67 -11.55
C VAL A 969 -33.68 34.36 -10.55
N GLY A 970 -34.94 33.95 -10.51
CA GLY A 970 -35.98 34.51 -9.67
C GLY A 970 -36.16 33.84 -8.30
N ASP A 971 -35.92 32.53 -8.21
CA ASP A 971 -36.08 31.73 -6.97
C ASP A 971 -35.02 30.62 -6.87
N VAL A 972 -34.38 30.49 -5.71
CA VAL A 972 -33.36 29.48 -5.40
C VAL A 972 -33.79 28.61 -4.22
N ARG A 973 -33.99 27.31 -4.45
CA ARG A 973 -34.28 26.33 -3.39
C ARG A 973 -33.02 25.55 -3.06
N PHE A 974 -32.53 25.64 -1.83
CA PHE A 974 -31.32 24.94 -1.39
C PHE A 974 -31.68 23.82 -0.41
N ILE A 975 -31.58 22.58 -0.87
CA ILE A 975 -31.77 21.36 -0.09
C ILE A 975 -30.40 20.81 0.29
N TYR A 976 -30.10 20.72 1.57
CA TYR A 976 -28.83 20.20 2.06
C TYR A 976 -29.05 19.03 3.00
N ALA A 977 -28.56 17.85 2.63
CA ALA A 977 -28.51 16.67 3.49
C ALA A 977 -27.09 16.48 4.07
N SER A 978 -26.97 16.48 5.40
CA SER A 978 -25.69 16.25 6.09
C SER A 978 -25.84 15.34 7.31
N LYS A 979 -24.74 14.67 7.68
CA LYS A 979 -24.62 14.02 8.99
C LYS A 979 -24.26 15.08 10.04
N LEU A 980 -24.80 14.94 11.25
CA LEU A 980 -24.40 15.83 12.34
C LEU A 980 -22.95 15.50 12.75
N PRO A 981 -22.04 16.50 12.82
CA PRO A 981 -20.70 16.30 13.35
C PRO A 981 -20.72 15.82 14.82
N ARG A 982 -19.66 15.16 15.28
CA ARG A 982 -19.54 14.63 16.67
C ARG A 982 -19.72 15.70 17.75
N SER A 983 -19.43 16.95 17.43
CA SER A 983 -19.62 18.12 18.29
C SER A 983 -21.09 18.45 18.57
N GLY A 984 -22.03 17.90 17.80
CA GLY A 984 -23.47 18.13 17.95
C GLY A 984 -23.95 19.53 17.53
N LYS A 985 -23.07 20.41 17.06
CA LYS A 985 -23.40 21.79 16.66
C LYS A 985 -23.70 21.90 15.17
N LEU A 986 -24.75 22.66 14.83
CA LEU A 986 -25.10 22.97 13.45
C LEU A 986 -24.06 23.86 12.75
N SER A 987 -23.33 24.70 13.50
CA SER A 987 -22.24 25.56 12.97
C SER A 987 -21.12 24.77 12.31
N ASP A 988 -20.95 23.50 12.67
CA ASP A 988 -19.83 22.67 12.23
C ASP A 988 -20.17 21.93 10.91
N ILE A 989 -21.37 22.16 10.37
CA ILE A 989 -21.80 21.68 9.06
C ILE A 989 -21.13 22.56 7.98
N VAL A 990 -20.44 21.89 7.05
CA VAL A 990 -19.62 22.54 6.01
C VAL A 990 -20.47 23.54 5.21
N PHE A 991 -20.01 24.79 5.18
CA PHE A 991 -20.62 25.95 4.49
C PHE A 991 -22.02 26.38 4.94
N LEU A 992 -22.60 25.84 6.01
CA LEU A 992 -23.95 26.23 6.45
C LEU A 992 -24.03 27.72 6.83
N ASP A 993 -23.05 28.24 7.57
CA ASP A 993 -22.98 29.66 7.94
C ASP A 993 -22.88 30.58 6.72
N ARG A 994 -22.09 30.18 5.72
CA ARG A 994 -21.92 30.95 4.47
C ARG A 994 -23.19 30.94 3.63
N ILE A 995 -23.86 29.79 3.49
CA ILE A 995 -25.12 29.68 2.77
C ILE A 995 -26.18 30.56 3.46
N THR A 996 -26.37 30.40 4.77
CA THR A 996 -27.39 31.15 5.52
C THR A 996 -27.15 32.66 5.52
N SER A 997 -25.90 33.11 5.62
CA SER A 997 -25.55 34.54 5.48
C SER A 997 -25.94 35.12 4.12
N LEU A 998 -25.74 34.38 3.01
CA LEU A 998 -26.12 34.85 1.67
C LEU A 998 -27.64 35.02 1.50
N PHE A 999 -28.44 34.14 2.10
CA PHE A 999 -29.89 34.25 2.12
C PHE A 999 -30.37 35.35 3.10
N GLY A 1000 -29.75 35.45 4.28
CA GLY A 1000 -30.11 36.42 5.32
C GLY A 1000 -29.78 37.87 4.94
N GLU A 1001 -28.70 38.10 4.19
CA GLU A 1001 -28.34 39.41 3.62
C GLU A 1001 -29.22 39.82 2.43
N GLY A 1002 -30.15 38.96 1.97
CA GLY A 1002 -31.03 39.23 0.85
C GLY A 1002 -30.34 39.23 -0.53
N LYS A 1003 -29.10 38.74 -0.62
CA LYS A 1003 -28.34 38.62 -1.88
C LYS A 1003 -28.89 37.52 -2.78
N VAL A 1004 -29.52 36.49 -2.19
CA VAL A 1004 -30.21 35.41 -2.91
C VAL A 1004 -31.64 35.31 -2.40
N LYS A 1005 -32.62 35.27 -3.32
CA LYS A 1005 -34.03 35.08 -2.98
C LYS A 1005 -34.38 33.59 -3.04
N GLY A 1006 -34.93 33.04 -1.94
CA GLY A 1006 -35.43 31.67 -1.90
C GLY A 1006 -35.43 31.04 -0.51
N GLU A 1007 -35.38 29.72 -0.43
CA GLU A 1007 -35.56 28.94 0.81
C GLU A 1007 -34.46 27.89 0.99
N VAL A 1008 -34.03 27.67 2.25
CA VAL A 1008 -33.02 26.67 2.63
C VAL A 1008 -33.63 25.60 3.54
N LYS A 1009 -33.51 24.33 3.15
CA LYS A 1009 -33.92 23.17 3.95
C LYS A 1009 -32.72 22.30 4.31
N LEU A 1010 -32.59 21.98 5.60
CA LEU A 1010 -31.49 21.18 6.12
C LEU A 1010 -32.02 19.84 6.64
N PHE A 1011 -31.53 18.75 6.07
CA PHE A 1011 -31.83 17.38 6.48
C PHE A 1011 -30.65 16.81 7.26
N VAL A 1012 -30.86 16.51 8.54
CA VAL A 1012 -29.81 16.03 9.45
C VAL A 1012 -30.08 14.58 9.84
N THR A 1013 -29.07 13.73 9.67
CA THR A 1013 -29.09 12.36 10.20
C THR A 1013 -28.16 12.29 11.42
N ALA A 1014 -28.75 12.14 12.61
CA ALA A 1014 -28.03 12.01 13.87
C ALA A 1014 -27.99 10.54 14.34
N ALA A 1015 -26.91 10.15 15.02
CA ALA A 1015 -26.88 8.93 15.83
C ALA A 1015 -27.50 9.27 17.20
N GLY A 1016 -28.82 9.11 17.34
CA GLY A 1016 -29.58 9.38 18.57
C GLY A 1016 -30.63 10.49 18.43
N ASN A 1017 -31.72 10.36 19.22
CA ASN A 1017 -32.94 11.19 19.21
C ASN A 1017 -32.76 12.65 19.71
N ALA A 1018 -31.76 13.39 19.22
CA ALA A 1018 -31.37 14.68 19.81
C ALA A 1018 -31.81 15.95 19.04
N VAL A 1019 -32.53 15.85 17.92
CA VAL A 1019 -32.93 17.03 17.13
C VAL A 1019 -34.44 17.01 16.89
N SER A 1020 -35.17 17.98 17.46
CA SER A 1020 -36.57 18.28 17.15
C SER A 1020 -36.69 18.97 15.78
N GLN A 1021 -37.79 18.73 15.06
CA GLN A 1021 -38.11 19.50 13.86
C GLN A 1021 -38.36 20.96 14.26
N GLU A 1022 -37.47 21.86 13.89
CA GLU A 1022 -37.52 23.28 14.24
C GLU A 1022 -37.14 24.15 13.05
N THR A 1023 -37.83 25.29 12.91
CA THR A 1023 -37.42 26.36 12.00
C THR A 1023 -36.44 27.26 12.75
N ALA A 1024 -35.15 27.14 12.43
CA ALA A 1024 -34.09 27.90 13.07
C ALA A 1024 -33.77 29.17 12.25
N SER A 1025 -33.71 30.32 12.92
CA SER A 1025 -33.18 31.56 12.32
C SER A 1025 -31.66 31.59 12.50
N ILE A 1026 -30.91 31.26 11.45
CA ILE A 1026 -29.45 31.24 11.44
C ILE A 1026 -28.97 32.40 10.55
N ASN A 1027 -28.17 33.32 11.11
CA ASN A 1027 -27.61 34.48 10.39
C ASN A 1027 -28.65 35.32 9.59
N GLY A 1028 -29.88 35.43 10.09
CA GLY A 1028 -30.96 36.19 9.45
C GLY A 1028 -31.75 35.42 8.38
N ALA A 1029 -31.38 34.19 8.04
CA ALA A 1029 -32.15 33.30 7.17
C ALA A 1029 -33.00 32.32 7.98
N GLN A 1030 -34.23 32.06 7.54
CA GLN A 1030 -35.06 30.98 8.08
C GLN A 1030 -34.66 29.65 7.44
N VAL A 1031 -34.20 28.70 8.27
CA VAL A 1031 -33.78 27.36 7.85
C VAL A 1031 -34.71 26.33 8.49
N GLU A 1032 -35.37 25.53 7.65
CA GLU A 1032 -36.16 24.39 8.13
C GLU A 1032 -35.23 23.19 8.40
N VAL A 1033 -35.10 22.78 9.66
CA VAL A 1033 -34.24 21.66 10.07
C VAL A 1033 -35.08 20.41 10.29
N LEU A 1034 -34.83 19.37 9.49
CA LEU A 1034 -35.57 18.11 9.46
C LEU A 1034 -34.66 16.96 9.93
N PRO A 1035 -34.95 16.29 11.06
CA PRO A 1035 -34.13 15.22 11.63
C PRO A 1035 -34.37 13.86 10.95
N ARG A 1036 -34.41 13.83 9.62
CA ARG A 1036 -34.65 12.62 8.82
C ARG A 1036 -33.81 12.63 7.54
N ARG A 1037 -33.69 11.48 6.89
CA ARG A 1037 -33.11 11.39 5.55
C ARG A 1037 -33.98 12.16 4.55
N LEU A 1038 -33.33 12.80 3.58
CA LEU A 1038 -33.96 13.41 2.43
C LEU A 1038 -34.71 12.35 1.63
N THR A 1039 -35.96 12.63 1.24
CA THR A 1039 -36.75 11.74 0.37
C THR A 1039 -37.10 12.44 -0.95
N MET A 1040 -37.52 11.67 -1.96
CA MET A 1040 -37.89 12.22 -3.27
C MET A 1040 -39.04 13.23 -3.18
N ALA A 1041 -40.01 13.00 -2.29
CA ALA A 1041 -41.14 13.90 -2.08
C ALA A 1041 -40.71 15.33 -1.68
N ASP A 1042 -39.58 15.47 -0.98
CA ASP A 1042 -39.04 16.78 -0.60
C ASP A 1042 -38.46 17.54 -1.79
N VAL A 1043 -37.83 16.81 -2.72
CA VAL A 1043 -37.26 17.38 -3.93
C VAL A 1043 -38.38 17.73 -4.92
N GLU A 1044 -39.39 16.88 -5.06
CA GLU A 1044 -40.62 17.17 -5.82
C GLU A 1044 -41.33 18.41 -5.28
N ALA A 1045 -41.48 18.53 -3.95
CA ALA A 1045 -42.06 19.71 -3.33
C ALA A 1045 -41.25 20.99 -3.59
N ALA A 1046 -39.92 20.89 -3.66
CA ALA A 1046 -39.07 22.04 -4.01
C ALA A 1046 -39.15 22.42 -5.50
N ILE A 1047 -39.39 21.45 -6.38
CA ILE A 1047 -39.61 21.67 -7.82
C ILE A 1047 -40.95 22.38 -8.04
N GLY A 1048 -42.03 21.93 -7.39
CA GLY A 1048 -43.40 22.46 -7.58
C GLY A 1048 -44.12 21.81 -8.76
N ASP A 1049 -45.22 22.42 -9.24
CA ASP A 1049 -46.03 21.87 -10.35
C ASP A 1049 -45.23 21.79 -11.67
N CYS A 1050 -45.30 20.63 -12.34
CA CYS A 1050 -44.47 20.23 -13.49
C CYS A 1050 -44.58 21.07 -14.79
N GLU A 1051 -45.30 22.19 -14.81
CA GLU A 1051 -45.50 23.02 -16.02
C GLU A 1051 -44.50 24.17 -16.16
N ASP A 1052 -43.67 24.44 -15.14
CA ASP A 1052 -42.67 25.52 -15.21
C ASP A 1052 -41.48 25.13 -16.10
N GLN A 1053 -41.55 25.55 -17.37
CA GLN A 1053 -40.51 25.33 -18.40
C GLN A 1053 -39.13 25.96 -18.08
N GLY A 1054 -38.91 26.51 -16.89
CA GLY A 1054 -37.71 27.26 -16.48
C GLY A 1054 -36.98 26.76 -15.23
N THR A 1055 -37.33 25.59 -14.68
CA THR A 1055 -36.67 25.01 -13.49
C THR A 1055 -35.50 24.10 -13.87
N VAL A 1056 -34.33 24.29 -13.25
CA VAL A 1056 -33.15 23.44 -13.40
C VAL A 1056 -32.73 22.89 -12.03
N VAL A 1057 -32.45 21.58 -11.97
CA VAL A 1057 -32.11 20.87 -10.74
C VAL A 1057 -30.64 20.44 -10.80
N TYR A 1058 -29.86 20.88 -9.82
CA TYR A 1058 -28.46 20.50 -9.64
C TYR A 1058 -28.33 19.54 -8.48
N VAL A 1059 -27.90 18.30 -8.74
CA VAL A 1059 -27.73 17.26 -7.71
C VAL A 1059 -26.26 16.88 -7.58
N CYS A 1060 -25.72 17.00 -6.36
CA CYS A 1060 -24.36 16.59 -6.05
C CYS A 1060 -24.27 15.98 -4.65
N GLY A 1061 -23.74 14.76 -4.55
CA GLY A 1061 -23.62 14.05 -3.27
C GLY A 1061 -23.04 12.65 -3.43
N PRO A 1062 -23.21 11.78 -2.42
CA PRO A 1062 -22.77 10.38 -2.49
C PRO A 1062 -23.38 9.64 -3.69
N PRO A 1063 -22.70 8.61 -4.24
CA PRO A 1063 -23.18 7.89 -5.43
C PRO A 1063 -24.59 7.33 -5.27
N THR A 1064 -24.88 6.73 -4.11
CA THR A 1064 -26.19 6.13 -3.81
C THR A 1064 -27.32 7.16 -3.84
N MET A 1065 -27.11 8.31 -3.20
CA MET A 1065 -28.07 9.41 -3.18
C MET A 1065 -28.26 9.99 -4.59
N THR A 1066 -27.16 10.25 -5.29
CA THR A 1066 -27.20 10.92 -6.60
C THR A 1066 -27.86 10.03 -7.65
N ASP A 1067 -27.49 8.74 -7.72
CA ASP A 1067 -28.06 7.82 -8.71
C ASP A 1067 -29.56 7.56 -8.45
N GLU A 1068 -29.97 7.40 -7.18
CA GLU A 1068 -31.38 7.22 -6.81
C GLU A 1068 -32.23 8.46 -7.17
N LEU A 1069 -31.75 9.66 -6.83
CA LEU A 1069 -32.44 10.90 -7.15
C LEU A 1069 -32.53 11.13 -8.65
N VAL A 1070 -31.47 10.88 -9.41
CA VAL A 1070 -31.48 11.07 -10.87
C VAL A 1070 -32.42 10.11 -11.57
N GLU A 1071 -32.42 8.84 -11.18
CA GLU A 1071 -33.32 7.84 -11.76
C GLU A 1071 -34.79 8.21 -11.54
N LYS A 1072 -35.13 8.70 -10.34
CA LYS A 1072 -36.49 9.14 -10.01
C LYS A 1072 -36.84 10.50 -10.64
N LEU A 1073 -35.91 11.46 -10.66
CA LEU A 1073 -36.10 12.78 -11.26
C LEU A 1073 -36.30 12.72 -12.77
N ALA A 1074 -35.73 11.72 -13.45
CA ALA A 1074 -35.95 11.52 -14.89
C ALA A 1074 -37.42 11.25 -15.26
N ALA A 1075 -38.27 10.86 -14.30
CA ALA A 1075 -39.71 10.70 -14.50
C ALA A 1075 -40.51 11.99 -14.26
N VAL A 1076 -39.92 12.99 -13.58
CA VAL A 1076 -40.61 14.21 -13.10
C VAL A 1076 -40.17 15.46 -13.88
N VAL A 1077 -38.89 15.55 -14.24
CA VAL A 1077 -38.28 16.67 -14.96
C VAL A 1077 -37.55 16.14 -16.19
N ASP A 1078 -37.51 16.93 -17.27
CA ASP A 1078 -36.74 16.59 -18.47
C ASP A 1078 -35.28 16.25 -18.06
N PRO A 1079 -34.76 15.07 -18.44
CA PRO A 1079 -33.39 14.66 -18.14
C PRO A 1079 -32.32 15.67 -18.55
N GLN A 1080 -32.58 16.55 -19.53
CA GLN A 1080 -31.64 17.60 -19.94
C GLN A 1080 -31.50 18.73 -18.92
N ARG A 1081 -32.47 18.88 -18.01
CA ARG A 1081 -32.51 19.92 -16.95
C ARG A 1081 -32.10 19.41 -15.57
N VAL A 1082 -31.77 18.13 -15.47
CA VAL A 1082 -31.22 17.52 -14.26
C VAL A 1082 -29.71 17.40 -14.45
N LEU A 1083 -28.97 18.32 -13.84
CA LEU A 1083 -27.52 18.35 -13.92
C LEU A 1083 -26.92 17.66 -12.70
N THR A 1084 -26.03 16.70 -12.96
CA THR A 1084 -25.38 15.93 -11.90
C THR A 1084 -23.89 15.83 -12.08
N GLU A 1085 -23.20 15.71 -10.96
CA GLU A 1085 -21.76 15.51 -10.92
C GLU A 1085 -21.45 14.17 -10.24
N ARG A 1086 -20.68 13.33 -10.94
CA ARG A 1086 -20.27 12.00 -10.48
C ARG A 1086 -18.77 12.00 -10.21
N TRP A 1087 -18.39 11.81 -8.95
CA TRP A 1087 -17.02 11.92 -8.44
C TRP A 1087 -16.28 10.56 -8.31
N TRP A 1088 -16.85 9.47 -8.85
CA TRP A 1088 -16.38 8.09 -8.69
C TRP A 1088 -15.93 7.41 -9.98
#